data_AF-R2QI44-F1
#
_entry.id   AF-R2QI44-F1
#
_cell.length_a   1.000
_cell.length_b   1.000
_cell.length_c   1.000
_cell.angle_alpha   90.00
_cell.angle_beta   90.00
_cell.angle_gamma   90.00
#
_symmetry.space_group_name_H-M   'P 1'
#
loop_
_entity.id
_entity.type
_entity.pdbx_description
1 polymer ?
#
loop_
_entity_poly.entity_id
_entity_poly.type
_entity_poly.pdbx_seq_one_letter_code
_entity_poly.pdbx_strand_id
1 'polypeptide(L)'
;MAEVNYQSFSLDIDKAASKNLNQVITGRLGDNLLTGVIVSTLENDKKFDLTGYSIRFEGTTHDGTIVVDADNVEIVSLKEGTFKYTFSNKVFSVLDQYQTAYFAFEKADRRATTENFIISVIEDVDVTWEEAQSYISILNALIRKFNTEWDEFKADKTKTFDDFIKTKETQYQQLSDTAKQLGIDFAELQSLVTQLQKDVSAMETKATQLSKDLTALDSKSKAVSTAFDTTKKNVDTLDVTVADLAKRSTDLKTETTNLESRVSTLKTDTTSLEQRTEDIQQVQSELAADVTEVSKAIEENDVYRKAETFNQQQDGVNVLDTITGTKPTLYSETLLADGEQGTGSIFVKDLPYGANYAIGTGTSKTLTGDGSKQATNNNLYTLSDKLLGKKVTVSVEVEKSAGATGEGVIIAIKNTWQQLFSFKVADIPAGSKKKLTTTTTIRTDDNIQALYMQSQPNNSTNHLNGTITVSNFKIELGDTATPWCPASEDYGIVHGQPNIFTGAASSSEWRTLTFGGYYHNDLAQRYIVGKDINVGDTISSSIEIDNSLENSVTYLTSQATVIKNDSSAPTYPESGTYVNVGESKTITLSYKVQSNDAEINMKLAMKNPQESTTFRYRNAQIIKGDVSLLAEGWKPAQQNSGLTPHNPKILSESRNLFSAENATLGYFQGWSYKSDLEANANRACSVKIPVTASKVYSVYSPILTGKANFIVLACYDSQDNKTHMYRTDKWIVPDATHTSSASYRPIVVTIPAGTAYVRLAVDSNGGAMTRDKLVGYNLKLIEGDFTKNAGMVPFSSDQYAALADPLKYVRAETLQVGRGAELQFDFPVIAELEKRHPHLFENTNSAEKTDKYLSILKSVKLVASSRGGGLNSTNTANSMRYYLLHLETVYANTWLLSTGAPDATQFQTKTVTFTGTYPRQIVEGGYKIYVSSRKNGNPDVGAITDGIIPAWVEVRDIALTVELEINGKTVVEEIAAEAAKSPIADFAGSGITQTNTLDFQGKVSGSHVVKPHWIGVQYANDLQVPSLFKTEVVQSRYNAVSKLDNDTLSSYSSAGTADQFPAALIRWNIIEDFKRRYTSVFEAYGAVDLASQIAVMKKIIAGCKYSVWGRGVTPAGNKLNTAYWLDDTVYSTQKPFNATNEIREITYPLDQANAIRTIDKDGFVNILVYPDKSTAVVSSALYIDYACLEYTINLKLSDIIDARIAKQTALLNQAIARIEQLEGGN
;
A
#
# COMPACT_ATOMS: atom_id res chain seq x y z
N MET A 1 -48.35 -53.54 3.82
CA MET A 1 -49.51 -53.21 4.67
C MET A 1 -50.51 -54.33 4.52
N ALA A 2 -51.24 -54.71 5.56
CA ALA A 2 -52.41 -55.55 5.38
C ALA A 2 -53.50 -54.72 4.67
N GLU A 3 -54.30 -55.34 3.80
CA GLU A 3 -55.50 -54.69 3.27
C GLU A 3 -56.56 -54.68 4.37
N VAL A 4 -57.20 -53.53 4.61
CA VAL A 4 -58.27 -53.39 5.60
C VAL A 4 -59.43 -54.27 5.18
N ASN A 5 -59.85 -55.19 6.06
CA ASN A 5 -60.91 -56.13 5.72
C ASN A 5 -62.28 -55.46 5.88
N TYR A 6 -62.97 -55.22 4.75
CA TYR A 6 -64.25 -54.54 4.71
C TYR A 6 -65.42 -55.52 4.52
N GLN A 7 -66.31 -55.62 5.51
CA GLN A 7 -67.56 -56.38 5.38
C GLN A 7 -68.69 -55.53 4.77
N SER A 8 -69.51 -56.09 3.89
CA SER A 8 -70.64 -55.36 3.27
C SER A 8 -71.92 -55.50 4.10
N PHE A 9 -72.40 -54.37 4.62
CA PHE A 9 -73.57 -54.23 5.49
C PHE A 9 -74.70 -53.51 4.75
N SER A 10 -75.96 -53.90 4.95
CA SER A 10 -77.14 -53.27 4.31
C SER A 10 -78.19 -52.95 5.36
N LEU A 11 -78.03 -51.79 6.02
CA LEU A 11 -78.74 -51.43 7.25
C LEU A 11 -79.91 -50.50 6.96
N ASP A 12 -81.09 -50.83 7.47
CA ASP A 12 -82.31 -50.05 7.28
C ASP A 12 -82.60 -49.12 8.50
N ILE A 13 -83.04 -47.89 8.25
CA ILE A 13 -83.34 -46.90 9.30
C ILE A 13 -84.73 -47.08 9.93
N ASP A 14 -85.67 -47.70 9.21
CA ASP A 14 -87.01 -48.03 9.73
C ASP A 14 -86.97 -49.20 10.72
N LYS A 15 -85.88 -49.97 10.73
CA LYS A 15 -85.65 -51.15 11.61
C LYS A 15 -86.71 -52.25 11.44
N ALA A 16 -87.50 -52.19 10.37
CA ALA A 16 -88.73 -52.96 10.18
C ALA A 16 -88.51 -54.45 9.87
N ALA A 17 -87.28 -54.85 9.51
CA ALA A 17 -86.90 -56.24 9.32
C ALA A 17 -85.44 -56.43 9.76
N SER A 18 -85.23 -57.22 10.82
CA SER A 18 -83.92 -57.45 11.46
C SER A 18 -83.00 -58.38 10.64
N LYS A 19 -82.71 -57.99 9.39
CA LYS A 19 -82.02 -58.83 8.39
C LYS A 19 -80.55 -59.08 8.72
N ASN A 20 -79.93 -58.23 9.55
CA ASN A 20 -78.49 -58.21 9.77
C ASN A 20 -78.05 -58.67 11.18
N LEU A 21 -78.94 -59.19 12.03
CA LEU A 21 -78.61 -59.65 13.40
C LEU A 21 -77.52 -60.74 13.49
N ASN A 22 -77.19 -61.41 12.37
CA ASN A 22 -76.12 -62.40 12.29
C ASN A 22 -74.77 -61.84 11.81
N GLN A 23 -74.67 -60.54 11.51
CA GLN A 23 -73.43 -59.90 11.09
C GLN A 23 -72.61 -59.45 12.32
N VAL A 24 -71.49 -60.13 12.55
CA VAL A 24 -70.58 -59.89 13.68
C VAL A 24 -69.27 -59.27 13.18
N ILE A 25 -68.92 -58.11 13.73
CA ILE A 25 -67.59 -57.53 13.64
C ILE A 25 -66.78 -58.04 14.84
N THR A 26 -65.71 -58.78 14.58
CA THR A 26 -64.74 -59.17 15.62
C THR A 26 -63.47 -58.34 15.47
N GLY A 27 -62.99 -57.78 16.58
CA GLY A 27 -61.67 -57.13 16.69
C GLY A 27 -60.98 -57.55 17.98
N ARG A 28 -59.66 -57.41 18.06
CA ARG A 28 -58.89 -57.60 19.29
C ARG A 28 -58.80 -56.31 20.08
N LEU A 29 -58.64 -56.43 21.39
CA LEU A 29 -58.40 -55.29 22.28
C LEU A 29 -57.19 -54.46 21.80
N GLY A 30 -57.43 -53.21 21.42
CA GLY A 30 -56.41 -52.30 20.90
C GLY A 30 -56.23 -52.28 19.38
N ASP A 31 -56.96 -53.10 18.61
CA ASP A 31 -56.96 -53.04 17.14
C ASP A 31 -57.26 -51.61 16.65
N ASN A 32 -56.54 -51.16 15.61
CA ASN A 32 -56.73 -49.81 15.06
C ASN A 32 -56.65 -49.82 13.53
N LEU A 33 -57.76 -49.46 12.87
CA LEU A 33 -57.88 -49.32 11.42
C LEU A 33 -57.60 -50.61 10.60
N LEU A 34 -57.71 -51.79 11.21
CA LEU A 34 -57.49 -53.09 10.55
C LEU A 34 -58.76 -53.71 9.93
N THR A 35 -59.93 -53.36 10.47
CA THR A 35 -61.24 -53.88 10.06
C THR A 35 -62.19 -52.72 9.77
N GLY A 36 -63.10 -52.89 8.80
CA GLY A 36 -64.12 -51.91 8.46
C GLY A 36 -65.40 -52.52 7.91
N VAL A 37 -66.36 -51.66 7.60
CA VAL A 37 -67.62 -51.99 6.92
C VAL A 37 -67.87 -51.06 5.75
N ILE A 38 -68.50 -51.59 4.69
CA ILE A 38 -69.15 -50.79 3.65
C ILE A 38 -70.65 -50.86 3.91
N VAL A 39 -71.23 -49.76 4.35
CA VAL A 39 -72.64 -49.64 4.71
C VAL A 39 -73.41 -49.10 3.53
N SER A 40 -74.43 -49.85 3.08
CA SER A 40 -75.51 -49.34 2.24
C SER A 40 -76.70 -49.02 3.14
N THR A 41 -77.09 -47.75 3.20
CA THR A 41 -78.18 -47.27 4.06
C THR A 41 -79.51 -47.36 3.34
N LEU A 42 -80.51 -47.96 3.99
CA LEU A 42 -81.84 -48.18 3.43
C LEU A 42 -82.94 -47.49 4.25
N GLU A 43 -84.04 -47.16 3.57
CA GLU A 43 -85.33 -46.76 4.13
C GLU A 43 -86.41 -47.52 3.33
N ASN A 44 -87.22 -48.35 4.01
CA ASN A 44 -88.19 -49.27 3.40
C ASN A 44 -87.59 -50.09 2.23
N ASP A 45 -86.45 -50.76 2.44
CA ASP A 45 -85.73 -51.56 1.42
C ASP A 45 -85.25 -50.77 0.16
N LYS A 46 -85.22 -49.43 0.22
CA LYS A 46 -84.71 -48.55 -0.85
C LYS A 46 -83.52 -47.73 -0.35
N LYS A 47 -82.61 -47.36 -1.25
CA LYS A 47 -81.44 -46.53 -0.90
C LYS A 47 -81.87 -45.17 -0.33
N PHE A 48 -81.30 -44.82 0.81
CA PHE A 48 -81.57 -43.58 1.53
C PHE A 48 -80.58 -42.47 1.13
N ASP A 49 -81.05 -41.28 0.78
CA ASP A 49 -80.18 -40.16 0.35
C ASP A 49 -79.58 -39.43 1.55
N LEU A 50 -78.30 -39.67 1.82
CA LEU A 50 -77.53 -39.08 2.91
C LEU A 50 -77.02 -37.65 2.60
N THR A 51 -77.41 -37.03 1.48
CA THR A 51 -76.89 -35.72 1.05
C THR A 51 -77.15 -34.64 2.11
N GLY A 52 -76.08 -34.17 2.75
CA GLY A 52 -76.12 -33.15 3.80
C GLY A 52 -76.50 -33.67 5.19
N TYR A 53 -76.43 -34.98 5.44
CA TYR A 53 -76.37 -35.55 6.80
C TYR A 53 -74.91 -35.67 7.26
N SER A 54 -74.66 -35.45 8.55
CA SER A 54 -73.45 -35.97 9.20
C SER A 54 -73.64 -37.46 9.50
N ILE A 55 -72.55 -38.24 9.43
CA ILE A 55 -72.54 -39.69 9.66
C ILE A 55 -71.59 -39.98 10.81
N ARG A 56 -71.97 -40.84 11.75
CA ARG A 56 -71.09 -41.34 12.82
C ARG A 56 -71.52 -42.71 13.31
N PHE A 57 -70.55 -43.45 13.86
CA PHE A 57 -70.77 -44.63 14.67
C PHE A 57 -71.16 -44.23 16.10
N GLU A 58 -72.16 -44.90 16.67
CA GLU A 58 -72.51 -44.82 18.10
C GLU A 58 -72.73 -46.23 18.67
N GLY A 59 -72.20 -46.48 19.87
CA GLY A 59 -72.41 -47.74 20.57
C GLY A 59 -72.13 -47.67 22.06
N THR A 60 -72.56 -48.70 22.78
CA THR A 60 -72.28 -48.93 24.19
C THR A 60 -71.53 -50.24 24.34
N THR A 61 -70.32 -50.20 24.91
CA THR A 61 -69.45 -51.36 25.19
C THR A 61 -70.05 -52.28 26.27
N HIS A 62 -69.43 -53.44 26.49
CA HIS A 62 -69.90 -54.40 27.50
C HIS A 62 -70.04 -53.78 28.91
N ASP A 63 -69.07 -52.96 29.33
CA ASP A 63 -69.03 -52.29 30.65
C ASP A 63 -69.99 -51.09 30.78
N GLY A 64 -70.66 -50.68 29.70
CA GLY A 64 -71.54 -49.52 29.68
C GLY A 64 -70.90 -48.20 29.23
N THR A 65 -69.62 -48.20 28.84
CA THR A 65 -68.97 -47.01 28.26
C THR A 65 -69.59 -46.66 26.90
N ILE A 66 -69.91 -45.37 26.70
CA ILE A 66 -70.49 -44.88 25.45
C ILE A 66 -69.37 -44.45 24.50
N VAL A 67 -69.35 -45.04 23.30
CA VAL A 67 -68.40 -44.75 22.23
C VAL A 67 -69.12 -44.03 21.10
N VAL A 68 -68.56 -42.88 20.68
CA VAL A 68 -69.02 -42.10 19.52
C VAL A 68 -67.80 -41.82 18.65
N ASP A 69 -67.86 -42.18 17.36
CA ASP A 69 -66.76 -41.96 16.43
C ASP A 69 -67.26 -41.51 15.05
N ALA A 70 -66.73 -40.37 14.58
CA ALA A 70 -67.02 -39.80 13.27
C ALA A 70 -65.76 -39.70 12.38
N ASP A 71 -64.58 -39.97 12.94
CA ASP A 71 -63.29 -39.57 12.34
C ASP A 71 -62.90 -40.44 11.14
N ASN A 72 -63.55 -41.60 10.97
CA ASN A 72 -63.12 -42.69 10.07
C ASN A 72 -64.20 -43.07 9.03
N VAL A 73 -65.05 -42.12 8.61
CA VAL A 73 -66.09 -42.32 7.58
C VAL A 73 -65.60 -41.88 6.21
N GLU A 74 -65.57 -42.81 5.24
CA GLU A 74 -65.26 -42.52 3.83
C GLU A 74 -66.55 -42.54 2.99
N ILE A 75 -66.91 -41.41 2.39
CA ILE A 75 -68.11 -41.31 1.55
C ILE A 75 -67.89 -42.01 0.20
N VAL A 76 -68.70 -43.04 -0.09
CA VAL A 76 -68.70 -43.72 -1.40
C VAL A 76 -69.73 -43.08 -2.34
N SER A 77 -70.94 -42.82 -1.85
CA SER A 77 -71.95 -41.99 -2.53
C SER A 77 -73.07 -41.61 -1.56
N LEU A 78 -73.20 -40.32 -1.24
CA LEU A 78 -74.28 -39.79 -0.38
C LEU A 78 -75.66 -40.11 -0.97
N LYS A 79 -75.84 -39.88 -2.27
CA LYS A 79 -77.12 -40.04 -2.97
C LYS A 79 -77.59 -41.49 -3.07
N GLU A 80 -76.65 -42.44 -3.03
CA GLU A 80 -76.91 -43.88 -3.03
C GLU A 80 -76.82 -44.47 -1.60
N GLY A 81 -76.79 -43.63 -0.55
CA GLY A 81 -76.75 -44.05 0.86
C GLY A 81 -75.52 -44.84 1.28
N THR A 82 -74.43 -44.79 0.50
CA THR A 82 -73.28 -45.71 0.63
C THR A 82 -72.05 -45.01 1.21
N PHE A 83 -71.47 -45.58 2.27
CA PHE A 83 -70.21 -45.13 2.87
C PHE A 83 -69.38 -46.31 3.37
N LYS A 84 -68.07 -46.12 3.57
CA LYS A 84 -67.25 -47.01 4.39
C LYS A 84 -67.08 -46.40 5.78
N TYR A 85 -66.97 -47.25 6.80
CA TYR A 85 -66.49 -46.86 8.12
C TYR A 85 -65.42 -47.86 8.58
N THR A 86 -64.30 -47.34 9.07
CA THR A 86 -63.15 -48.13 9.49
C THR A 86 -62.98 -48.01 11.00
N PHE A 87 -62.95 -49.14 11.71
CA PHE A 87 -63.01 -49.14 13.17
C PHE A 87 -61.69 -48.65 13.78
N SER A 88 -61.79 -47.64 14.64
CA SER A 88 -60.68 -47.09 15.42
C SER A 88 -60.49 -47.84 16.74
N ASN A 89 -59.32 -47.69 17.36
CA ASN A 89 -59.04 -48.24 18.70
C ASN A 89 -59.99 -47.71 19.79
N LYS A 90 -60.69 -46.60 19.56
CA LYS A 90 -61.80 -46.15 20.43
C LYS A 90 -62.90 -47.21 20.52
N VAL A 91 -63.19 -47.91 19.42
CA VAL A 91 -64.23 -48.93 19.34
C VAL A 91 -63.73 -50.26 19.91
N PHE A 92 -62.48 -50.64 19.66
CA PHE A 92 -61.86 -51.85 20.22
C PHE A 92 -61.12 -51.59 21.55
N SER A 93 -61.69 -50.74 22.41
CA SER A 93 -61.08 -50.27 23.66
C SER A 93 -61.46 -51.06 24.93
N VAL A 94 -62.55 -51.82 24.88
CA VAL A 94 -63.12 -52.59 26.00
C VAL A 94 -63.41 -54.01 25.49
N LEU A 95 -63.11 -55.02 26.30
CA LEU A 95 -63.37 -56.44 25.99
C LEU A 95 -64.88 -56.78 25.95
N ASP A 96 -65.16 -57.98 25.46
CA ASP A 96 -66.49 -58.59 25.30
C ASP A 96 -67.39 -57.89 24.28
N GLN A 97 -68.65 -58.34 24.21
CA GLN A 97 -69.62 -57.89 23.21
C GLN A 97 -70.26 -56.55 23.59
N TYR A 98 -70.37 -55.65 22.62
CA TYR A 98 -71.15 -54.41 22.72
C TYR A 98 -72.62 -54.70 23.06
N GLN A 99 -73.20 -53.85 23.93
CA GLN A 99 -74.61 -53.86 24.28
C GLN A 99 -75.47 -53.31 23.13
N THR A 100 -74.98 -52.27 22.45
CA THR A 100 -75.59 -51.66 21.25
C THR A 100 -74.50 -51.11 20.34
N ALA A 101 -74.68 -51.17 19.02
CA ALA A 101 -73.77 -50.62 18.03
C ALA A 101 -74.54 -50.32 16.74
N TYR A 102 -74.55 -49.07 16.29
CA TYR A 102 -75.35 -48.59 15.16
C TYR A 102 -74.72 -47.34 14.51
N PHE A 103 -75.24 -46.93 13.35
CA PHE A 103 -74.88 -45.66 12.73
C PHE A 103 -75.98 -44.61 12.96
N ALA A 104 -75.57 -43.39 13.27
CA ALA A 104 -76.44 -42.23 13.44
C ALA A 104 -76.21 -41.22 12.32
N PHE A 105 -77.31 -40.63 11.85
CA PHE A 105 -77.34 -39.65 10.78
C PHE A 105 -78.07 -38.39 11.27
N GLU A 106 -77.44 -37.21 11.22
CA GLU A 106 -78.05 -35.96 11.69
C GLU A 106 -78.01 -34.84 10.66
N LYS A 107 -79.12 -34.09 10.55
CA LYS A 107 -79.30 -32.96 9.63
C LYS A 107 -80.30 -31.96 10.20
N ALA A 108 -79.79 -30.82 10.68
CA ALA A 108 -80.56 -29.86 11.49
C ALA A 108 -81.33 -30.60 12.60
N ASP A 109 -82.60 -30.29 12.84
CA ASP A 109 -83.43 -30.89 13.91
C ASP A 109 -83.89 -32.34 13.63
N ARG A 110 -83.26 -33.07 12.69
CA ARG A 110 -83.61 -34.45 12.34
C ARG A 110 -82.44 -35.39 12.58
N ARG A 111 -82.69 -36.41 13.41
CA ARG A 111 -81.81 -37.57 13.63
C ARG A 111 -82.48 -38.84 13.11
N ALA A 112 -81.75 -39.62 12.32
CA ALA A 112 -82.07 -41.00 11.98
C ALA A 112 -80.99 -41.94 12.54
N THR A 113 -81.32 -43.21 12.71
CA THR A 113 -80.39 -44.26 13.15
C THR A 113 -80.69 -45.57 12.43
N THR A 114 -79.68 -46.40 12.19
CA THR A 114 -79.87 -47.76 11.66
C THR A 114 -80.47 -48.72 12.71
N GLU A 115 -80.78 -49.94 12.30
CA GLU A 115 -80.78 -51.09 13.24
C GLU A 115 -79.40 -51.31 13.89
N ASN A 116 -79.38 -52.09 14.98
CA ASN A 116 -78.15 -52.49 15.66
C ASN A 116 -77.46 -53.65 14.93
N PHE A 117 -76.13 -53.65 14.93
CA PHE A 117 -75.29 -54.80 14.55
C PHE A 117 -74.42 -55.25 15.73
N ILE A 118 -73.72 -56.38 15.59
CA ILE A 118 -72.92 -56.96 16.68
C ILE A 118 -71.44 -56.58 16.51
N ILE A 119 -70.83 -56.07 17.59
CA ILE A 119 -69.37 -55.95 17.73
C ILE A 119 -68.94 -56.81 18.92
N SER A 120 -67.94 -57.66 18.72
CA SER A 120 -67.33 -58.52 19.74
C SER A 120 -65.84 -58.23 19.85
N VAL A 121 -65.38 -57.82 21.03
CA VAL A 121 -63.96 -57.52 21.28
C VAL A 121 -63.34 -58.68 22.06
N ILE A 122 -62.34 -59.32 21.45
CA ILE A 122 -61.64 -60.47 22.03
C ILE A 122 -60.26 -60.07 22.58
N GLU A 123 -59.70 -60.92 23.43
CA GLU A 123 -58.33 -60.75 23.95
C GLU A 123 -57.30 -60.72 22.81
N ASP A 124 -56.21 -59.96 23.01
CA ASP A 124 -55.05 -60.04 22.11
C ASP A 124 -54.28 -61.35 22.33
N VAL A 125 -53.52 -61.79 21.33
CA VAL A 125 -52.89 -63.11 21.31
C VAL A 125 -51.39 -63.00 21.55
N ASP A 126 -50.91 -63.72 22.57
CA ASP A 126 -49.48 -63.94 22.83
C ASP A 126 -48.78 -64.47 21.56
N VAL A 127 -47.97 -63.61 20.94
CA VAL A 127 -47.33 -63.88 19.65
C VAL A 127 -46.23 -64.94 19.81
N THR A 128 -46.36 -66.05 19.09
CA THR A 128 -45.34 -67.11 19.12
C THR A 128 -44.06 -66.68 18.38
N TRP A 129 -42.93 -67.30 18.72
CA TRP A 129 -41.62 -66.98 18.11
C TRP A 129 -41.59 -67.12 16.58
N GLU A 130 -42.41 -67.99 16.02
CA GLU A 130 -42.47 -68.25 14.57
C GLU A 130 -43.35 -67.22 13.85
N GLU A 131 -44.43 -66.75 14.49
CA GLU A 131 -45.24 -65.62 14.01
C GLU A 131 -44.50 -64.27 14.15
N ALA A 132 -43.69 -64.12 15.21
CA ALA A 132 -42.86 -62.95 15.42
C ALA A 132 -41.88 -62.69 14.25
N GLN A 133 -41.46 -63.72 13.51
CA GLN A 133 -40.64 -63.54 12.30
C GLN A 133 -41.40 -62.83 11.17
N SER A 134 -42.71 -63.03 11.07
CA SER A 134 -43.57 -62.30 10.12
C SER A 134 -43.68 -60.83 10.51
N TYR A 135 -43.90 -60.54 11.80
CA TYR A 135 -43.88 -59.17 12.31
C TYR A 135 -42.51 -58.49 12.12
N ILE A 136 -41.39 -59.19 12.38
CA ILE A 136 -40.04 -58.68 12.11
C ILE A 136 -39.80 -58.45 10.60
N SER A 137 -40.34 -59.29 9.72
CA SER A 137 -40.31 -59.08 8.27
C SER A 137 -41.04 -57.79 7.86
N ILE A 138 -42.25 -57.58 8.40
CA ILE A 138 -43.07 -56.39 8.18
C ILE A 138 -42.41 -55.14 8.79
N LEU A 139 -41.86 -55.23 10.01
CA LEU A 139 -41.15 -54.11 10.65
C LEU A 139 -39.91 -53.72 9.83
N ASN A 140 -39.13 -54.70 9.35
CA ASN A 140 -38.00 -54.42 8.46
C ASN A 140 -38.45 -53.87 7.10
N ALA A 141 -39.61 -54.28 6.57
CA ALA A 141 -40.18 -53.68 5.36
C ALA A 141 -40.63 -52.23 5.60
N LEU A 142 -41.21 -51.93 6.78
CA LEU A 142 -41.63 -50.60 7.18
C LEU A 142 -40.44 -49.67 7.47
N ILE A 143 -39.39 -50.17 8.13
CA ILE A 143 -38.13 -49.45 8.36
C ILE A 143 -37.42 -49.19 7.03
N ARG A 144 -37.38 -50.16 6.10
CA ARG A 144 -36.86 -49.93 4.74
C ARG A 144 -37.68 -48.87 4.02
N LYS A 145 -39.01 -48.96 4.03
CA LYS A 145 -39.88 -47.96 3.42
C LYS A 145 -39.68 -46.56 4.03
N PHE A 146 -39.66 -46.45 5.36
CA PHE A 146 -39.43 -45.20 6.07
C PHE A 146 -38.05 -44.61 5.74
N ASN A 147 -36.99 -45.43 5.72
CA ASN A 147 -35.66 -44.99 5.32
C ASN A 147 -35.62 -44.54 3.85
N THR A 148 -36.32 -45.23 2.94
CA THR A 148 -36.45 -44.79 1.54
C THR A 148 -37.21 -43.47 1.42
N GLU A 149 -38.38 -43.33 2.05
CA GLU A 149 -39.14 -42.07 2.05
C GLU A 149 -38.38 -40.93 2.74
N TRP A 150 -37.56 -41.23 3.76
CA TRP A 150 -36.70 -40.26 4.44
C TRP A 150 -35.48 -39.86 3.62
N ASP A 151 -34.83 -40.80 2.93
CA ASP A 151 -33.71 -40.51 2.02
C ASP A 151 -34.20 -39.82 0.73
N GLU A 152 -35.41 -40.12 0.25
CA GLU A 152 -36.08 -39.40 -0.84
C GLU A 152 -36.48 -37.97 -0.41
N PHE A 153 -37.08 -37.80 0.78
CA PHE A 153 -37.36 -36.48 1.35
C PHE A 153 -36.08 -35.67 1.56
N LYS A 154 -35.01 -36.31 2.05
CA LYS A 154 -33.71 -35.69 2.24
C LYS A 154 -33.06 -35.32 0.91
N ALA A 155 -33.15 -36.18 -0.11
CA ALA A 155 -32.68 -35.89 -1.47
C ALA A 155 -33.49 -34.76 -2.12
N ASP A 156 -34.81 -34.71 -1.94
CA ASP A 156 -35.67 -33.61 -2.38
C ASP A 156 -35.32 -32.29 -1.69
N LYS A 157 -35.08 -32.30 -0.37
CA LYS A 157 -34.71 -31.10 0.39
C LYS A 157 -33.27 -30.64 0.13
N THR A 158 -32.33 -31.57 -0.03
CA THR A 158 -30.98 -31.27 -0.53
C THR A 158 -31.06 -30.68 -1.94
N LYS A 159 -31.81 -31.29 -2.86
CA LYS A 159 -32.01 -30.75 -4.22
C LYS A 159 -32.69 -29.38 -4.20
N THR A 160 -33.70 -29.18 -3.36
CA THR A 160 -34.38 -27.87 -3.18
C THR A 160 -33.38 -26.82 -2.71
N PHE A 161 -32.46 -27.19 -1.81
CA PHE A 161 -31.39 -26.31 -1.34
C PHE A 161 -30.33 -26.07 -2.41
N ASP A 162 -29.88 -27.10 -3.13
CA ASP A 162 -28.92 -27.00 -4.23
C ASP A 162 -29.46 -26.17 -5.40
N ASP A 163 -30.74 -26.30 -5.75
CA ASP A 163 -31.40 -25.51 -6.79
C ASP A 163 -31.67 -24.07 -6.29
N PHE A 164 -31.89 -23.85 -4.99
CA PHE A 164 -31.87 -22.50 -4.39
C PHE A 164 -30.46 -21.88 -4.42
N ILE A 165 -29.41 -22.64 -4.10
CA ILE A 165 -28.01 -22.21 -4.17
C ILE A 165 -27.65 -21.88 -5.63
N LYS A 166 -27.92 -22.75 -6.60
CA LYS A 166 -27.74 -22.45 -8.04
C LYS A 166 -28.52 -21.22 -8.48
N THR A 167 -29.75 -21.03 -7.99
CA THR A 167 -30.53 -19.82 -8.28
C THR A 167 -29.86 -18.58 -7.70
N LYS A 168 -29.27 -18.68 -6.50
CA LYS A 168 -28.50 -17.59 -5.88
C LYS A 168 -27.16 -17.35 -6.56
N GLU A 169 -26.42 -18.39 -6.94
CA GLU A 169 -25.20 -18.29 -7.74
C GLU A 169 -25.50 -17.67 -9.11
N THR A 170 -26.60 -18.05 -9.76
CA THR A 170 -27.06 -17.43 -11.01
C THR A 170 -27.40 -15.96 -10.81
N GLN A 171 -28.10 -15.60 -9.72
CA GLN A 171 -28.36 -14.20 -9.37
C GLN A 171 -27.08 -13.43 -9.03
N TYR A 172 -26.11 -14.05 -8.35
CA TYR A 172 -24.81 -13.45 -8.06
C TYR A 172 -23.94 -13.28 -9.31
N GLN A 173 -23.98 -14.22 -10.27
CA GLN A 173 -23.29 -14.07 -11.55
C GLN A 173 -23.99 -13.04 -12.43
N GLN A 174 -25.32 -13.00 -12.49
CA GLN A 174 -26.06 -11.93 -13.15
C GLN A 174 -25.75 -10.55 -12.53
N LEU A 175 -25.65 -10.46 -11.20
CA LEU A 175 -25.24 -9.24 -10.51
C LEU A 175 -23.76 -8.90 -10.74
N SER A 176 -22.89 -9.91 -10.84
CA SER A 176 -21.47 -9.76 -11.18
C SER A 176 -21.25 -9.31 -12.62
N ASP A 177 -22.03 -9.84 -13.57
CA ASP A 177 -22.01 -9.46 -14.98
C ASP A 177 -22.66 -8.09 -15.19
N THR A 178 -23.72 -7.77 -14.45
CA THR A 178 -24.23 -6.39 -14.36
C THR A 178 -23.17 -5.44 -13.79
N ALA A 179 -22.42 -5.86 -12.76
CA ALA A 179 -21.32 -5.08 -12.21
C ALA A 179 -20.11 -4.98 -13.16
N LYS A 180 -19.87 -5.97 -14.04
CA LYS A 180 -18.89 -5.90 -15.12
C LYS A 180 -19.35 -4.97 -16.25
N GLN A 181 -20.65 -4.93 -16.56
CA GLN A 181 -21.22 -3.97 -17.52
C GLN A 181 -21.20 -2.53 -16.96
N LEU A 182 -21.55 -2.33 -15.69
CA LEU A 182 -21.29 -1.08 -14.97
C LEU A 182 -19.78 -0.77 -14.86
N GLY A 183 -18.93 -1.80 -14.92
CA GLY A 183 -17.47 -1.67 -15.05
C GLY A 183 -17.02 -1.21 -16.43
N ILE A 184 -17.78 -1.47 -17.50
CA ILE A 184 -17.56 -0.88 -18.83
C ILE A 184 -17.91 0.61 -18.77
N ASP A 185 -19.09 0.97 -18.26
CA ASP A 185 -19.45 2.38 -18.00
C ASP A 185 -18.41 3.07 -17.10
N PHE A 186 -17.93 2.42 -16.03
CA PHE A 186 -16.95 3.03 -15.12
C PHE A 186 -15.56 3.17 -15.77
N ALA A 187 -15.13 2.23 -16.62
CA ALA A 187 -13.88 2.34 -17.37
C ALA A 187 -13.95 3.44 -18.45
N GLU A 188 -15.09 3.55 -19.16
CA GLU A 188 -15.32 4.63 -20.12
C GLU A 188 -15.47 5.98 -19.42
N LEU A 189 -16.13 6.06 -18.27
CA LEU A 189 -16.16 7.25 -17.41
C LEU A 189 -14.79 7.60 -16.85
N GLN A 190 -13.95 6.64 -16.46
CA GLN A 190 -12.56 6.91 -16.06
C GLN A 190 -11.73 7.45 -17.24
N SER A 191 -11.92 6.91 -18.45
CA SER A 191 -11.30 7.42 -19.67
C SER A 191 -11.76 8.84 -19.98
N LEU A 192 -13.06 9.11 -19.88
CA LEU A 192 -13.67 10.42 -20.12
C LEU A 192 -13.26 11.44 -19.05
N VAL A 193 -13.19 11.06 -17.77
CA VAL A 193 -12.66 11.89 -16.68
C VAL A 193 -11.17 12.17 -16.88
N THR A 194 -10.38 11.18 -17.31
CA THR A 194 -8.95 11.37 -17.64
C THR A 194 -8.77 12.32 -18.83
N GLN A 195 -9.68 12.27 -19.80
CA GLN A 195 -9.66 13.19 -20.94
C GLN A 195 -10.10 14.61 -20.52
N LEU A 196 -11.19 14.73 -19.75
CA LEU A 196 -11.63 16.00 -19.17
C LEU A 196 -10.56 16.63 -18.27
N GLN A 197 -9.78 15.85 -17.51
CA GLN A 197 -8.64 16.34 -16.74
C GLN A 197 -7.54 16.91 -17.65
N LYS A 198 -7.18 16.22 -18.75
CA LYS A 198 -6.24 16.75 -19.75
C LYS A 198 -6.76 18.04 -20.39
N ASP A 199 -8.04 18.09 -20.73
CA ASP A 199 -8.67 19.23 -21.38
C ASP A 199 -8.79 20.42 -20.42
N VAL A 200 -9.08 20.18 -19.14
CA VAL A 200 -9.01 21.19 -18.07
C VAL A 200 -7.59 21.73 -17.92
N SER A 201 -6.57 20.88 -17.79
CA SER A 201 -5.17 21.38 -17.69
C SER A 201 -4.68 22.08 -18.96
N ALA A 202 -5.20 21.70 -20.13
CA ALA A 202 -4.97 22.45 -21.38
C ALA A 202 -5.70 23.81 -21.36
N MET A 203 -6.90 23.91 -20.78
CA MET A 203 -7.59 25.19 -20.56
C MET A 203 -6.91 26.06 -19.50
N GLU A 204 -6.43 25.50 -18.40
CA GLU A 204 -5.65 26.21 -17.35
C GLU A 204 -4.35 26.78 -17.94
N THR A 205 -3.68 26.00 -18.80
CA THR A 205 -2.50 26.46 -19.55
C THR A 205 -2.85 27.61 -20.50
N LYS A 206 -3.96 27.50 -21.24
CA LYS A 206 -4.45 28.58 -22.12
C LYS A 206 -4.89 29.83 -21.35
N ALA A 207 -5.54 29.68 -20.20
CA ALA A 207 -5.96 30.80 -19.34
C ALA A 207 -4.74 31.49 -18.71
N THR A 208 -3.74 30.72 -18.30
CA THR A 208 -2.44 31.25 -17.82
C THR A 208 -1.72 32.01 -18.92
N GLN A 209 -1.74 31.51 -20.17
CA GLN A 209 -1.15 32.24 -21.30
C GLN A 209 -1.95 33.51 -21.63
N LEU A 210 -3.28 33.42 -21.72
CA LEU A 210 -4.15 34.57 -21.96
C LEU A 210 -4.00 35.66 -20.89
N SER A 211 -3.76 35.30 -19.64
CA SER A 211 -3.46 36.23 -18.53
C SER A 211 -2.13 36.96 -18.72
N LYS A 212 -1.07 36.25 -19.16
CA LYS A 212 0.20 36.86 -19.57
C LYS A 212 0.02 37.79 -20.76
N ASP A 213 -0.74 37.37 -21.77
CA ASP A 213 -1.01 38.15 -22.97
C ASP A 213 -1.82 39.42 -22.64
N LEU A 214 -2.80 39.34 -21.71
CA LEU A 214 -3.52 40.50 -21.18
C LEU A 214 -2.58 41.48 -20.47
N THR A 215 -1.67 40.97 -19.65
CA THR A 215 -0.70 41.78 -18.89
C THR A 215 0.32 42.46 -19.82
N ALA A 216 0.75 41.76 -20.88
CA ALA A 216 1.58 42.33 -21.94
C ALA A 216 0.82 43.36 -22.79
N LEU A 217 -0.49 43.17 -23.01
CA LEU A 217 -1.35 44.12 -23.73
C LEU A 217 -1.63 45.38 -22.90
N ASP A 218 -1.89 45.26 -21.60
CA ASP A 218 -1.99 46.39 -20.66
C ASP A 218 -0.68 47.20 -20.61
N SER A 219 0.46 46.51 -20.52
CA SER A 219 1.79 47.14 -20.56
C SER A 219 2.02 47.91 -21.87
N LYS A 220 1.62 47.34 -23.01
CA LYS A 220 1.66 48.01 -24.33
C LYS A 220 0.69 49.19 -24.41
N SER A 221 -0.53 49.05 -23.86
CA SER A 221 -1.55 50.10 -23.82
C SER A 221 -1.06 51.32 -23.04
N LYS A 222 -0.46 51.10 -21.86
CA LYS A 222 0.18 52.14 -21.05
C LYS A 222 1.31 52.84 -21.80
N ALA A 223 2.20 52.08 -22.46
CA ALA A 223 3.27 52.64 -23.27
C ALA A 223 2.74 53.47 -24.46
N VAL A 224 1.67 53.01 -25.13
CA VAL A 224 0.99 53.75 -26.21
C VAL A 224 0.34 55.03 -25.69
N SER A 225 -0.29 55.03 -24.50
CA SER A 225 -0.82 56.24 -23.87
C SER A 225 0.30 57.24 -23.58
N THR A 226 1.41 56.81 -22.97
CA THR A 226 2.56 57.69 -22.69
C THR A 226 3.18 58.25 -23.98
N ALA A 227 3.25 57.45 -25.05
CA ALA A 227 3.69 57.91 -26.37
C ALA A 227 2.72 58.92 -26.99
N PHE A 228 1.41 58.71 -26.86
CA PHE A 228 0.38 59.64 -27.30
C PHE A 228 0.45 60.98 -26.54
N ASP A 229 0.56 60.95 -25.21
CA ASP A 229 0.71 62.16 -24.38
C ASP A 229 2.00 62.94 -24.70
N THR A 230 3.08 62.23 -25.04
CA THR A 230 4.33 62.83 -25.50
C THR A 230 4.21 63.44 -26.89
N THR A 231 3.58 62.72 -27.82
CA THR A 231 3.29 63.21 -29.17
C THR A 231 2.39 64.44 -29.14
N LYS A 232 1.37 64.44 -28.26
CA LYS A 232 0.48 65.58 -28.05
C LYS A 232 1.25 66.80 -27.57
N LYS A 233 2.08 66.69 -26.53
CA LYS A 233 2.94 67.80 -26.07
C LYS A 233 3.86 68.35 -27.17
N ASN A 234 4.36 67.47 -28.04
CA ASN A 234 5.18 67.88 -29.18
C ASN A 234 4.35 68.64 -30.23
N VAL A 235 3.09 68.24 -30.48
CA VAL A 235 2.14 68.98 -31.34
C VAL A 235 1.77 70.32 -30.70
N ASP A 236 1.40 70.35 -29.41
CA ASP A 236 1.09 71.58 -28.68
C ASP A 236 2.28 72.59 -28.74
N THR A 237 3.51 72.09 -28.67
CA THR A 237 4.75 72.90 -28.82
C THR A 237 4.99 73.35 -30.26
N LEU A 238 4.67 72.51 -31.24
CA LEU A 238 4.81 72.82 -32.66
C LEU A 238 3.79 73.88 -33.09
N ASP A 239 2.55 73.84 -32.59
CA ASP A 239 1.52 74.84 -32.85
C ASP A 239 1.93 76.23 -32.34
N VAL A 240 2.53 76.31 -31.14
CA VAL A 240 3.13 77.56 -30.62
C VAL A 240 4.26 78.05 -31.55
N THR A 241 5.13 77.15 -31.98
CA THR A 241 6.25 77.47 -32.90
C THR A 241 5.74 77.97 -34.25
N VAL A 242 4.67 77.38 -34.78
CA VAL A 242 4.00 77.80 -36.03
C VAL A 242 3.34 79.16 -35.86
N ALA A 243 2.72 79.45 -34.72
CA ALA A 243 2.15 80.77 -34.42
C ALA A 243 3.23 81.87 -34.37
N ASP A 244 4.36 81.61 -33.71
CA ASP A 244 5.49 82.55 -33.68
C ASP A 244 6.13 82.75 -35.07
N LEU A 245 6.24 81.69 -35.88
CA LEU A 245 6.72 81.80 -37.27
C LEU A 245 5.74 82.59 -38.16
N ALA A 246 4.42 82.40 -38.00
CA ALA A 246 3.40 83.16 -38.72
C ALA A 246 3.43 84.65 -38.34
N LYS A 247 3.63 84.95 -37.04
CA LYS A 247 3.87 86.32 -36.57
C LYS A 247 5.14 86.90 -37.18
N ARG A 248 6.27 86.20 -37.10
CA ARG A 248 7.55 86.67 -37.67
C ARG A 248 7.50 86.87 -39.18
N SER A 249 6.73 86.05 -39.91
CA SER A 249 6.44 86.22 -41.34
C SER A 249 5.65 87.51 -41.61
N THR A 250 4.69 87.85 -40.73
CA THR A 250 3.91 89.10 -40.82
C THR A 250 4.78 90.33 -40.50
N ASP A 251 5.65 90.24 -39.49
CA ASP A 251 6.63 91.29 -39.16
C ASP A 251 7.57 91.53 -40.36
N LEU A 252 8.16 90.46 -40.91
CA LEU A 252 9.07 90.53 -42.05
C LEU A 252 8.38 91.09 -43.31
N LYS A 253 7.14 90.70 -43.58
CA LYS A 253 6.37 91.26 -44.72
C LYS A 253 6.14 92.77 -44.56
N THR A 254 5.89 93.23 -43.33
CA THR A 254 5.78 94.66 -43.01
C THR A 254 7.12 95.38 -43.20
N GLU A 255 8.23 94.76 -42.79
CA GLU A 255 9.59 95.26 -43.03
C GLU A 255 9.94 95.32 -44.53
N THR A 256 9.55 94.32 -45.32
CA THR A 256 9.68 94.34 -46.79
C THR A 256 8.91 95.51 -47.40
N THR A 257 7.63 95.73 -47.06
CA THR A 257 6.85 96.85 -47.59
C THR A 257 7.45 98.22 -47.19
N ASN A 258 8.02 98.33 -45.99
CA ASN A 258 8.75 99.54 -45.57
C ASN A 258 10.05 99.74 -46.37
N LEU A 259 10.76 98.66 -46.71
CA LEU A 259 11.95 98.70 -47.57
C LEU A 259 11.60 99.04 -49.03
N GLU A 260 10.54 98.46 -49.59
CA GLU A 260 10.01 98.78 -50.93
C GLU A 260 9.65 100.26 -51.04
N SER A 261 8.96 100.81 -50.03
CA SER A 261 8.66 102.25 -49.94
C SER A 261 9.93 103.10 -49.94
N ARG A 262 10.92 102.76 -49.11
CA ARG A 262 12.23 103.45 -49.07
C ARG A 262 13.01 103.34 -50.37
N VAL A 263 12.95 102.20 -51.06
CA VAL A 263 13.57 102.01 -52.39
C VAL A 263 12.84 102.83 -53.45
N SER A 264 11.52 103.00 -53.34
CA SER A 264 10.78 103.92 -54.21
C SER A 264 11.19 105.37 -53.99
N THR A 265 11.35 105.81 -52.74
CA THR A 265 11.90 107.15 -52.43
C THR A 265 13.31 107.31 -52.99
N LEU A 266 14.22 106.38 -52.68
CA LEU A 266 15.59 106.42 -53.18
C LEU A 266 15.67 106.42 -54.70
N LYS A 267 14.76 105.71 -55.40
CA LYS A 267 14.69 105.76 -56.86
C LYS A 267 14.24 107.13 -57.37
N THR A 268 13.30 107.78 -56.70
CA THR A 268 12.92 109.18 -57.00
C THR A 268 14.07 110.15 -56.74
N ASP A 269 14.81 109.95 -55.65
CA ASP A 269 16.02 110.73 -55.34
C ASP A 269 17.12 110.49 -56.38
N THR A 270 17.33 109.25 -56.82
CA THR A 270 18.26 108.89 -57.91
C THR A 270 17.87 109.58 -59.20
N THR A 271 16.61 109.53 -59.65
CA THR A 271 16.19 110.22 -60.88
C THR A 271 16.27 111.75 -60.76
N SER A 272 16.10 112.31 -59.56
CA SER A 272 16.38 113.73 -59.28
C SER A 272 17.88 114.06 -59.36
N LEU A 273 18.76 113.15 -58.92
CA LEU A 273 20.20 113.27 -59.05
C LEU A 273 20.71 113.02 -60.48
N GLU A 274 20.07 112.12 -61.23
CA GLU A 274 20.30 111.88 -62.65
C GLU A 274 19.94 113.13 -63.46
N GLN A 275 18.74 113.69 -63.27
CA GLN A 275 18.36 114.99 -63.87
C GLN A 275 19.35 116.09 -63.51
N ARG A 276 19.71 116.24 -62.23
CA ARG A 276 20.74 117.22 -61.82
C ARG A 276 22.13 116.93 -62.40
N THR A 277 22.42 115.69 -62.79
CA THR A 277 23.66 115.33 -63.49
C THR A 277 23.57 115.66 -64.97
N GLU A 278 22.41 115.50 -65.61
CA GLU A 278 22.13 116.01 -66.96
C GLU A 278 22.18 117.54 -66.98
N ASP A 279 21.58 118.23 -66.00
CA ASP A 279 21.66 119.69 -65.84
C ASP A 279 23.12 120.14 -65.69
N ILE A 280 23.92 119.42 -64.88
CA ILE A 280 25.36 119.68 -64.72
C ILE A 280 26.13 119.34 -66.00
N GLN A 281 25.77 118.30 -66.76
CA GLN A 281 26.41 117.97 -68.03
C GLN A 281 26.05 118.99 -69.12
N GLN A 282 24.84 119.55 -69.11
CA GLN A 282 24.46 120.66 -69.97
C GLN A 282 25.25 121.92 -69.58
N VAL A 283 25.31 122.29 -68.30
CA VAL A 283 26.16 123.40 -67.83
C VAL A 283 27.64 123.14 -68.12
N GLN A 284 28.11 121.88 -68.08
CA GLN A 284 29.47 121.51 -68.53
C GLN A 284 29.62 121.57 -70.05
N SER A 285 28.57 121.36 -70.84
CA SER A 285 28.60 121.50 -72.30
C SER A 285 28.48 122.94 -72.76
N GLU A 286 27.77 123.79 -72.01
CA GLU A 286 27.73 125.24 -72.17
C GLU A 286 29.09 125.84 -71.75
N LEU A 287 29.60 125.48 -70.56
CA LEU A 287 30.96 125.84 -70.13
C LEU A 287 32.04 125.22 -71.03
N ALA A 288 31.82 124.06 -71.65
CA ALA A 288 32.74 123.50 -72.65
C ALA A 288 32.57 124.16 -74.02
N ALA A 289 31.44 124.80 -74.33
CA ALA A 289 31.31 125.66 -75.49
C ALA A 289 32.05 126.99 -75.23
N ASP A 290 31.86 127.61 -74.07
CA ASP A 290 32.63 128.78 -73.62
C ASP A 290 34.14 128.47 -73.57
N VAL A 291 34.53 127.32 -73.02
CA VAL A 291 35.92 126.84 -72.99
C VAL A 291 36.38 126.37 -74.36
N THR A 292 35.52 126.05 -75.32
CA THR A 292 35.92 125.82 -76.74
C THR A 292 36.05 127.14 -77.49
N GLU A 293 35.31 128.20 -77.14
CA GLU A 293 35.51 129.54 -77.67
C GLU A 293 36.81 130.15 -77.12
N VAL A 294 37.05 130.02 -75.81
CA VAL A 294 38.32 130.37 -75.15
C VAL A 294 39.46 129.47 -75.63
N SER A 295 39.26 128.16 -75.80
CA SER A 295 40.30 127.27 -76.35
C SER A 295 40.53 127.48 -77.83
N LYS A 296 39.56 127.97 -78.60
CA LYS A 296 39.81 128.44 -79.98
C LYS A 296 40.63 129.73 -80.02
N ALA A 297 40.70 130.47 -78.90
CA ALA A 297 41.65 131.55 -78.66
C ALA A 297 42.94 131.11 -77.91
N ILE A 298 43.12 129.82 -77.60
CA ILE A 298 44.34 129.26 -76.97
C ILE A 298 45.04 128.25 -77.88
N GLU A 299 44.33 127.35 -78.56
CA GLU A 299 44.84 126.34 -79.52
C GLU A 299 45.39 126.95 -80.84
N GLU A 300 45.49 128.28 -80.93
CA GLU A 300 46.53 128.92 -81.76
C GLU A 300 47.96 128.68 -81.20
N ASN A 301 48.11 128.04 -80.02
CA ASN A 301 49.38 127.81 -79.29
C ASN A 301 49.45 126.41 -78.60
N ASP A 302 49.99 125.40 -79.32
CA ASP A 302 50.46 124.06 -78.86
C ASP A 302 49.48 123.09 -78.11
N VAL A 303 49.50 121.74 -78.16
CA VAL A 303 50.34 120.64 -78.73
C VAL A 303 51.13 119.76 -77.71
N TYR A 304 50.88 118.42 -77.76
CA TYR A 304 51.55 117.24 -77.13
C TYR A 304 51.08 116.65 -75.75
N ARG A 305 51.55 115.41 -75.44
CA ARG A 305 50.88 114.37 -74.59
C ARG A 305 51.83 113.23 -74.10
N LYS A 306 51.49 112.50 -72.99
CA LYS A 306 52.01 111.17 -72.43
C LYS A 306 53.08 111.22 -71.29
N ALA A 307 53.36 110.19 -70.43
CA ALA A 307 52.61 109.01 -69.83
C ALA A 307 53.50 108.09 -68.87
N GLU A 308 52.93 106.95 -68.34
CA GLU A 308 53.52 105.62 -67.85
C GLU A 308 54.12 105.56 -66.37
N THR A 309 54.46 104.47 -65.60
CA THR A 309 54.87 103.02 -65.81
C THR A 309 54.97 102.10 -64.49
N PHE A 310 54.44 100.83 -64.45
CA PHE A 310 54.83 99.54 -63.69
C PHE A 310 55.08 99.45 -62.12
N ASN A 311 55.27 98.33 -61.32
CA ASN A 311 55.27 96.79 -61.34
C ASN A 311 54.77 96.21 -59.93
N GLN A 312 54.97 95.03 -59.22
CA GLN A 312 55.72 93.69 -59.11
C GLN A 312 54.87 92.66 -58.23
N GLN A 313 55.03 91.34 -57.90
CA GLN A 313 55.99 90.15 -57.90
C GLN A 313 56.50 89.66 -56.48
N GLN A 314 56.76 88.37 -56.04
CA GLN A 314 56.57 86.94 -56.52
C GLN A 314 56.99 85.81 -55.45
N ASP A 315 56.80 84.48 -55.72
CA ASP A 315 57.43 83.21 -55.17
C ASP A 315 57.01 82.57 -53.78
N GLY A 316 57.30 81.30 -53.35
CA GLY A 316 58.16 80.13 -53.78
C GLY A 316 57.80 78.70 -53.18
N VAL A 317 58.66 77.62 -53.23
CA VAL A 317 58.25 76.14 -53.25
C VAL A 317 59.28 75.02 -52.74
N ASN A 318 58.82 73.76 -52.42
CA ASN A 318 59.48 72.36 -52.48
C ASN A 318 59.82 71.40 -51.25
N VAL A 319 60.48 70.21 -51.47
CA VAL A 319 60.41 68.87 -50.75
C VAL A 319 61.74 68.01 -50.68
N LEU A 320 61.97 67.09 -49.69
CA LEU A 320 62.93 65.91 -49.65
C LEU A 320 62.71 64.98 -48.36
N ASP A 321 63.33 63.82 -47.96
CA ASP A 321 64.38 62.83 -48.44
C ASP A 321 64.48 61.42 -47.67
N THR A 322 65.19 60.39 -48.24
CA THR A 322 66.03 59.25 -47.68
C THR A 322 65.49 58.03 -46.80
N ILE A 323 66.34 56.98 -46.53
CA ILE A 323 66.06 55.50 -46.45
C ILE A 323 66.77 54.72 -45.26
N THR A 324 66.14 53.70 -44.62
CA THR A 324 66.71 52.44 -43.96
C THR A 324 65.63 51.61 -43.17
N GLY A 325 65.79 50.37 -42.62
CA GLY A 325 66.83 49.31 -42.76
C GLY A 325 66.88 48.10 -41.74
N THR A 326 66.04 47.05 -41.86
CA THR A 326 66.15 45.65 -41.26
C THR A 326 65.93 45.37 -39.73
N LYS A 327 65.94 44.07 -39.31
CA LYS A 327 65.51 43.41 -38.03
C LYS A 327 66.54 42.30 -37.59
N PRO A 328 66.50 41.60 -36.40
CA PRO A 328 65.89 41.79 -35.05
C PRO A 328 66.82 41.40 -33.82
N THR A 329 66.27 41.08 -32.62
CA THR A 329 66.84 40.37 -31.40
C THR A 329 67.85 41.12 -30.48
N LEU A 330 68.14 40.81 -29.17
CA LEU A 330 67.80 39.71 -28.21
C LEU A 330 67.74 40.20 -26.69
N TYR A 331 67.75 39.29 -25.69
CA TYR A 331 67.37 39.38 -24.22
C TYR A 331 68.40 39.95 -23.18
N SER A 332 67.91 40.29 -21.95
CA SER A 332 68.35 39.75 -20.61
C SER A 332 67.30 40.08 -19.49
N GLU A 333 66.84 39.16 -18.61
CA GLU A 333 67.33 38.67 -17.25
C GLU A 333 67.29 39.73 -16.10
N THR A 334 66.97 39.49 -14.79
CA THR A 334 67.02 38.32 -13.85
C THR A 334 66.05 38.42 -12.61
N LEU A 335 65.57 37.27 -12.05
CA LEU A 335 65.40 36.88 -10.59
C LEU A 335 64.51 37.74 -9.61
N LEU A 336 63.88 37.27 -8.50
CA LEU A 336 63.89 36.01 -7.69
C LEU A 336 62.63 35.83 -6.76
N ALA A 337 62.28 34.55 -6.44
CA ALA A 337 61.68 33.95 -5.19
C ALA A 337 60.28 34.28 -4.56
N ASP A 338 59.51 33.19 -4.39
CA ASP A 338 58.78 32.63 -3.20
C ASP A 338 57.60 33.33 -2.46
N GLY A 339 56.56 32.54 -2.12
CA GLY A 339 55.47 32.88 -1.16
C GLY A 339 54.15 32.08 -1.32
N GLU A 340 53.59 31.51 -0.24
CA GLU A 340 52.48 30.53 -0.25
C GLU A 340 51.02 31.07 -0.25
N GLN A 341 50.11 30.24 -0.81
CA GLN A 341 48.69 29.95 -0.48
C GLN A 341 47.63 31.06 -0.24
N GLY A 342 46.42 30.82 -0.81
CA GLY A 342 45.15 31.47 -0.42
C GLY A 342 43.99 31.17 -1.40
N THR A 343 42.84 30.69 -0.92
CA THR A 343 41.70 30.25 -1.76
C THR A 343 40.44 31.13 -1.63
N GLY A 344 39.56 31.08 -2.63
CA GLY A 344 38.24 31.71 -2.61
C GLY A 344 37.34 31.21 -3.75
N SER A 345 36.09 30.83 -3.45
CA SER A 345 35.19 30.11 -4.37
C SER A 345 33.93 30.91 -4.73
N ILE A 346 33.32 30.60 -5.88
CA ILE A 346 32.01 31.10 -6.31
C ILE A 346 31.07 29.91 -6.57
N PHE A 347 29.78 30.05 -6.22
CA PHE A 347 28.79 28.97 -6.24
C PHE A 347 28.10 28.79 -7.62
N VAL A 348 27.80 27.54 -7.96
CA VAL A 348 26.96 27.19 -9.12
C VAL A 348 25.48 27.27 -8.72
N LYS A 349 24.81 28.34 -9.13
CA LYS A 349 23.35 28.50 -9.06
C LYS A 349 22.75 28.87 -10.41
N ASP A 350 23.43 29.74 -11.17
CA ASP A 350 22.87 30.39 -12.34
C ASP A 350 23.58 29.94 -13.62
N LEU A 351 22.98 28.98 -14.35
CA LEU A 351 23.20 28.80 -15.79
C LEU A 351 21.84 28.78 -16.51
N PRO A 352 21.67 29.45 -17.67
CA PRO A 352 20.35 29.85 -18.15
C PRO A 352 19.73 28.86 -19.15
N TYR A 353 18.60 29.25 -19.75
CA TYR A 353 18.10 28.65 -21.00
C TYR A 353 19.24 28.51 -22.02
N GLY A 354 19.38 27.31 -22.59
CA GLY A 354 20.54 26.93 -23.39
C GLY A 354 21.60 26.15 -22.61
N ALA A 355 21.20 25.11 -21.87
CA ALA A 355 22.15 24.13 -21.34
C ALA A 355 22.71 23.25 -22.48
N ASN A 356 23.96 22.82 -22.35
CA ASN A 356 24.62 21.93 -23.32
C ASN A 356 24.47 20.46 -22.88
N TYR A 357 23.92 19.62 -23.76
CA TYR A 357 23.63 18.20 -23.49
C TYR A 357 24.61 17.24 -24.21
N ALA A 358 25.77 17.74 -24.63
CA ALA A 358 26.88 16.93 -25.14
C ALA A 358 28.09 17.00 -24.19
N ILE A 359 28.53 15.82 -23.74
CA ILE A 359 29.53 15.62 -22.68
C ILE A 359 30.94 15.55 -23.27
N GLY A 360 31.92 16.11 -22.57
CA GLY A 360 33.31 16.25 -22.99
C GLY A 360 33.55 17.44 -23.93
N THR A 361 32.56 18.32 -24.10
CA THR A 361 32.58 19.45 -25.03
C THR A 361 33.46 20.62 -24.58
N GLY A 362 33.83 20.67 -23.29
CA GLY A 362 34.89 21.54 -22.81
C GLY A 362 36.27 21.28 -23.45
N THR A 363 36.48 20.12 -24.10
CA THR A 363 37.74 19.80 -24.81
C THR A 363 37.54 19.77 -26.32
N SER A 364 38.37 20.51 -27.06
CA SER A 364 38.34 20.50 -28.54
C SER A 364 38.75 19.13 -29.12
N LYS A 365 38.21 18.77 -30.30
CA LYS A 365 38.45 17.49 -30.99
C LYS A 365 38.84 17.73 -32.45
N THR A 366 39.54 16.78 -33.05
CA THR A 366 40.04 16.89 -34.44
C THR A 366 39.57 15.74 -35.34
N LEU A 367 39.60 15.99 -36.64
CA LEU A 367 39.53 15.01 -37.72
C LEU A 367 40.65 15.31 -38.71
N THR A 368 41.58 14.36 -38.89
CA THR A 368 42.69 14.48 -39.83
C THR A 368 42.52 13.46 -40.95
N GLY A 369 42.69 13.91 -42.20
CA GLY A 369 42.75 13.04 -43.38
C GLY A 369 44.06 13.21 -44.15
N ASP A 370 44.44 12.16 -44.86
CA ASP A 370 45.68 12.05 -45.65
C ASP A 370 45.44 12.25 -47.17
N GLY A 371 44.21 12.59 -47.57
CA GLY A 371 43.78 12.69 -48.97
C GLY A 371 43.59 11.33 -49.69
N SER A 372 43.99 10.22 -49.08
CA SER A 372 43.94 8.89 -49.73
C SER A 372 42.59 8.17 -49.59
N LYS A 373 41.83 8.50 -48.54
CA LYS A 373 40.59 7.80 -48.15
C LYS A 373 39.72 8.65 -47.22
N GLN A 374 38.54 8.13 -46.91
CA GLN A 374 37.60 8.73 -45.97
C GLN A 374 38.18 8.82 -44.54
N ALA A 375 38.26 10.03 -43.98
CA ALA A 375 38.69 10.26 -42.60
C ALA A 375 37.51 10.14 -41.63
N THR A 376 37.73 9.58 -40.44
CA THR A 376 36.69 9.37 -39.41
C THR A 376 37.19 9.61 -37.98
N ASN A 377 36.32 10.07 -37.08
CA ASN A 377 36.54 10.14 -35.63
C ASN A 377 35.32 9.53 -34.91
N ASN A 378 35.57 8.41 -34.20
CA ASN A 378 34.55 7.57 -33.59
C ASN A 378 34.03 8.04 -32.22
N ASN A 379 34.72 8.95 -31.54
CA ASN A 379 34.43 9.35 -30.15
C ASN A 379 34.52 10.88 -30.04
N LEU A 380 33.60 11.60 -30.68
CA LEU A 380 33.64 13.07 -30.71
C LEU A 380 33.24 13.62 -29.32
N TYR A 381 31.97 13.46 -28.96
CA TYR A 381 31.36 13.83 -27.68
C TYR A 381 30.27 12.81 -27.32
N THR A 382 29.99 12.61 -26.04
CA THR A 382 28.89 11.72 -25.57
C THR A 382 27.58 12.51 -25.55
N LEU A 383 26.42 11.88 -25.75
CA LEU A 383 25.10 12.54 -25.73
C LEU A 383 24.26 12.10 -24.54
N SER A 384 23.46 13.01 -23.99
CA SER A 384 22.39 12.64 -23.05
C SER A 384 21.16 12.08 -23.79
N ASP A 385 20.72 10.92 -23.33
CA ASP A 385 19.40 10.29 -23.48
C ASP A 385 18.20 11.27 -23.51
N LYS A 386 18.24 12.36 -22.72
CA LYS A 386 17.18 13.38 -22.60
C LYS A 386 16.84 14.10 -23.91
N LEU A 387 17.67 13.94 -24.94
CA LEU A 387 17.46 14.52 -26.27
C LEU A 387 16.50 13.72 -27.16
N LEU A 388 16.18 12.46 -26.82
CA LEU A 388 15.32 11.60 -27.65
C LEU A 388 13.93 12.19 -27.91
N GLY A 389 13.53 12.20 -29.18
CA GLY A 389 12.27 12.78 -29.64
C GLY A 389 12.17 14.31 -29.48
N LYS A 390 13.27 15.02 -29.16
CA LYS A 390 13.27 16.47 -28.94
C LYS A 390 13.82 17.23 -30.13
N LYS A 391 13.26 18.41 -30.35
CA LYS A 391 13.81 19.41 -31.27
C LYS A 391 14.96 20.14 -30.58
N VAL A 392 16.08 20.25 -31.27
CA VAL A 392 17.37 20.69 -30.75
C VAL A 392 18.04 21.64 -31.72
N THR A 393 18.76 22.61 -31.18
CA THR A 393 19.70 23.44 -31.90
C THR A 393 21.11 22.92 -31.62
N VAL A 394 21.91 22.79 -32.66
CA VAL A 394 23.29 22.28 -32.59
C VAL A 394 24.20 23.34 -33.15
N SER A 395 25.15 23.82 -32.35
CA SER A 395 26.16 24.80 -32.75
C SER A 395 27.58 24.30 -32.47
N VAL A 396 28.53 24.76 -33.28
CA VAL A 396 29.94 24.38 -33.18
C VAL A 396 30.81 25.47 -33.80
N GLU A 397 32.06 25.60 -33.36
CA GLU A 397 33.08 26.37 -34.06
C GLU A 397 34.09 25.44 -34.72
N VAL A 398 34.18 25.54 -36.05
CA VAL A 398 35.06 24.70 -36.87
C VAL A 398 36.16 25.53 -37.53
N GLU A 399 37.35 24.95 -37.63
CA GLU A 399 38.55 25.55 -38.21
C GLU A 399 39.29 24.49 -39.02
N LYS A 400 40.04 24.88 -40.05
CA LYS A 400 40.92 23.97 -40.79
C LYS A 400 42.39 24.41 -40.76
N SER A 401 43.29 23.45 -40.83
CA SER A 401 44.72 23.73 -41.00
C SER A 401 45.00 24.44 -42.34
N ALA A 402 46.06 25.25 -42.39
CA ALA A 402 46.52 25.84 -43.64
C ALA A 402 46.78 24.76 -44.69
N GLY A 403 46.35 25.02 -45.93
CA GLY A 403 46.43 24.07 -47.04
C GLY A 403 45.38 22.95 -47.07
N ALA A 404 44.48 22.83 -46.08
CA ALA A 404 43.53 21.72 -46.04
C ALA A 404 42.44 21.77 -47.15
N THR A 405 42.28 20.64 -47.84
CA THR A 405 41.39 20.44 -49.00
C THR A 405 40.47 19.23 -48.84
N GLY A 406 39.46 19.13 -49.70
CA GLY A 406 38.46 18.05 -49.75
C GLY A 406 37.05 18.59 -49.96
N GLU A 407 36.08 17.68 -50.15
CA GLU A 407 34.67 18.03 -50.36
C GLU A 407 33.99 18.60 -49.09
N GLY A 408 33.65 17.74 -48.12
CA GLY A 408 32.86 18.12 -46.95
C GLY A 408 32.90 17.12 -45.80
N VAL A 409 32.41 17.56 -44.63
CA VAL A 409 32.40 16.83 -43.36
C VAL A 409 30.99 16.83 -42.77
N ILE A 410 30.61 15.70 -42.18
CA ILE A 410 29.39 15.48 -41.41
C ILE A 410 29.68 15.29 -39.93
N ILE A 411 28.73 15.73 -39.10
CA ILE A 411 28.59 15.31 -37.71
C ILE A 411 27.23 14.61 -37.57
N ALA A 412 27.24 13.39 -37.05
CA ALA A 412 26.10 12.48 -37.00
C ALA A 412 26.08 11.68 -35.68
N ILE A 413 24.95 11.03 -35.39
CA ILE A 413 24.82 10.10 -34.27
C ILE A 413 25.47 8.76 -34.63
N LYS A 414 26.38 8.26 -33.79
CA LYS A 414 27.30 7.16 -34.10
C LYS A 414 26.65 5.83 -34.49
N ASN A 415 25.49 5.51 -33.89
CA ASN A 415 24.84 4.21 -34.05
C ASN A 415 23.75 4.22 -35.13
N THR A 416 23.04 5.33 -35.28
CA THR A 416 21.83 5.47 -36.11
C THR A 416 22.07 6.27 -37.39
N TRP A 417 23.25 6.89 -37.52
CA TRP A 417 23.66 7.70 -38.66
C TRP A 417 22.73 8.89 -38.96
N GLN A 418 21.91 9.32 -37.99
CA GLN A 418 21.18 10.58 -38.11
C GLN A 418 22.19 11.74 -38.22
N GLN A 419 22.31 12.30 -39.43
CA GLN A 419 23.14 13.47 -39.68
C GLN A 419 22.51 14.69 -38.98
N LEU A 420 23.29 15.35 -38.13
CA LEU A 420 22.85 16.59 -37.48
C LEU A 420 23.13 17.80 -38.38
N PHE A 421 24.32 17.86 -38.97
CA PHE A 421 24.67 18.83 -40.02
C PHE A 421 25.88 18.38 -40.86
N SER A 422 26.10 19.09 -41.97
CA SER A 422 27.21 18.93 -42.90
C SER A 422 27.75 20.29 -43.34
N PHE A 423 29.06 20.39 -43.62
CA PHE A 423 29.69 21.59 -44.18
C PHE A 423 30.79 21.23 -45.19
N LYS A 424 31.05 22.10 -46.17
CA LYS A 424 32.16 21.90 -47.13
C LYS A 424 33.49 22.34 -46.53
N VAL A 425 34.57 21.63 -46.84
CA VAL A 425 35.94 21.98 -46.38
C VAL A 425 36.47 23.23 -47.08
N ALA A 426 35.99 23.54 -48.28
CA ALA A 426 36.25 24.81 -48.96
C ALA A 426 35.70 26.02 -48.19
N ASP A 427 34.52 25.88 -47.55
CA ASP A 427 33.78 26.98 -46.92
C ASP A 427 34.29 27.32 -45.50
N ILE A 428 35.25 26.56 -44.97
CA ILE A 428 35.86 26.80 -43.65
C ILE A 428 37.18 27.56 -43.86
N PRO A 429 37.38 28.72 -43.19
CA PRO A 429 38.62 29.47 -43.31
C PRO A 429 39.77 28.72 -42.62
N ALA A 430 40.99 28.92 -43.13
CA ALA A 430 42.19 28.38 -42.52
C ALA A 430 42.74 29.35 -41.47
N GLY A 431 43.20 28.83 -40.32
CA GLY A 431 43.78 29.65 -39.24
C GLY A 431 42.79 30.60 -38.55
N SER A 432 41.49 30.34 -38.66
CA SER A 432 40.43 31.04 -37.93
C SER A 432 39.18 30.17 -37.82
N LYS A 433 38.35 30.43 -36.80
CA LYS A 433 37.14 29.66 -36.53
C LYS A 433 35.92 30.23 -37.23
N LYS A 434 35.09 29.35 -37.80
CA LYS A 434 33.75 29.66 -38.31
C LYS A 434 32.71 28.98 -37.43
N LYS A 435 31.84 29.76 -36.78
CA LYS A 435 30.67 29.21 -36.08
C LYS A 435 29.65 28.70 -37.11
N LEU A 436 29.20 27.47 -36.93
CA LEU A 436 28.12 26.84 -37.68
C LEU A 436 26.98 26.54 -36.71
N THR A 437 25.74 26.57 -37.18
CA THR A 437 24.56 26.26 -36.36
C THR A 437 23.42 25.74 -37.21
N THR A 438 22.63 24.80 -36.67
CA THR A 438 21.45 24.18 -37.29
C THR A 438 20.39 23.88 -36.23
N THR A 439 19.16 23.60 -36.66
CA THR A 439 18.09 23.07 -35.79
C THR A 439 17.48 21.83 -36.42
N THR A 440 17.32 20.76 -35.65
CA THR A 440 16.81 19.45 -36.10
C THR A 440 16.04 18.75 -34.99
N THR A 441 15.43 17.59 -35.25
CA THR A 441 14.74 16.79 -34.23
C THR A 441 15.44 15.43 -34.11
N ILE A 442 15.92 15.09 -32.92
CA ILE A 442 16.48 13.77 -32.62
C ILE A 442 15.33 12.76 -32.59
N ARG A 443 15.54 11.58 -33.21
CA ARG A 443 14.51 10.53 -33.26
C ARG A 443 14.26 9.90 -31.88
N THR A 444 13.18 9.14 -31.77
CA THR A 444 12.75 8.47 -30.51
C THR A 444 13.30 7.06 -30.36
N ASP A 445 13.66 6.44 -31.48
CA ASP A 445 14.13 5.06 -31.66
C ASP A 445 15.67 4.94 -31.71
N ASP A 446 16.38 6.07 -31.62
CA ASP A 446 17.82 6.14 -31.71
C ASP A 446 18.52 5.70 -30.40
N ASN A 447 19.47 4.75 -30.47
CA ASN A 447 20.37 4.45 -29.35
C ASN A 447 21.47 5.51 -29.24
N ILE A 448 21.11 6.70 -28.73
CA ILE A 448 22.03 7.83 -28.57
C ILE A 448 23.00 7.60 -27.42
N GLN A 449 24.29 7.53 -27.76
CA GLN A 449 25.39 7.41 -26.79
C GLN A 449 26.52 8.37 -27.13
N ALA A 450 26.90 8.48 -28.41
CA ALA A 450 27.97 9.38 -28.84
C ALA A 450 27.75 9.97 -30.24
N LEU A 451 28.40 11.10 -30.47
CA LEU A 451 28.57 11.75 -31.76
C LEU A 451 29.78 11.20 -32.51
N TYR A 452 29.63 11.22 -33.83
CA TYR A 452 30.55 10.76 -34.84
C TYR A 452 30.87 11.90 -35.81
N MET A 453 32.11 11.96 -36.30
CA MET A 453 32.52 12.96 -37.31
C MET A 453 33.28 12.27 -38.45
N GLN A 454 32.92 12.58 -39.69
CA GLN A 454 33.44 11.90 -40.88
C GLN A 454 33.44 12.83 -42.11
N SER A 455 34.39 12.67 -43.03
CA SER A 455 34.33 13.30 -44.36
C SER A 455 33.33 12.58 -45.27
N GLN A 456 32.46 13.27 -46.01
CA GLN A 456 31.41 12.65 -46.86
C GLN A 456 31.98 11.77 -48.01
N PRO A 457 31.20 10.81 -48.57
CA PRO A 457 31.74 9.46 -48.81
C PRO A 457 32.24 9.10 -50.23
N ASN A 458 33.34 8.35 -50.21
CA ASN A 458 33.73 7.18 -51.03
C ASN A 458 33.81 7.22 -52.57
N ASN A 459 33.05 8.03 -53.31
CA ASN A 459 33.08 8.00 -54.79
C ASN A 459 33.71 9.26 -55.44
N SER A 460 34.28 10.18 -54.66
CA SER A 460 35.02 11.34 -55.16
C SER A 460 36.53 11.18 -54.96
N THR A 461 37.34 11.59 -55.94
CA THR A 461 38.82 11.60 -55.87
C THR A 461 39.38 12.77 -55.03
N ASN A 462 38.57 13.32 -54.12
CA ASN A 462 38.82 14.59 -53.43
C ASN A 462 38.52 14.47 -51.93
N HIS A 463 39.12 13.45 -51.30
CA HIS A 463 39.00 13.19 -49.87
C HIS A 463 39.67 14.28 -49.03
N LEU A 464 39.33 14.34 -47.72
CA LEU A 464 39.94 15.28 -46.79
C LEU A 464 41.47 15.06 -46.72
N ASN A 465 42.23 16.11 -47.03
CA ASN A 465 43.67 16.17 -46.82
C ASN A 465 43.97 17.35 -45.89
N GLY A 466 44.63 17.09 -44.76
CA GLY A 466 44.80 18.04 -43.66
C GLY A 466 43.83 17.81 -42.50
N THR A 467 43.79 18.76 -41.55
CA THR A 467 43.05 18.63 -40.29
C THR A 467 41.91 19.64 -40.19
N ILE A 468 40.74 19.15 -39.75
CA ILE A 468 39.62 19.96 -39.25
C ILE A 468 39.59 19.87 -37.73
N THR A 469 39.55 21.01 -37.06
CA THR A 469 39.35 21.11 -35.61
C THR A 469 37.92 21.54 -35.33
N VAL A 470 37.26 20.89 -34.38
CA VAL A 470 35.98 21.33 -33.83
C VAL A 470 36.15 21.67 -32.35
N SER A 471 35.58 22.81 -31.98
CA SER A 471 35.65 23.39 -30.64
C SER A 471 34.32 24.06 -30.32
N ASN A 472 34.08 24.36 -29.04
CA ASN A 472 32.87 25.05 -28.61
C ASN A 472 31.59 24.38 -29.17
N PHE A 473 31.56 23.04 -29.16
CA PHE A 473 30.40 22.26 -29.60
C PHE A 473 29.32 22.32 -28.53
N LYS A 474 28.07 22.54 -28.95
CA LYS A 474 26.90 22.58 -28.08
C LYS A 474 25.67 22.01 -28.77
N ILE A 475 24.92 21.20 -28.03
CA ILE A 475 23.57 20.77 -28.40
C ILE A 475 22.61 21.20 -27.30
N GLU A 476 21.59 21.96 -27.66
CA GLU A 476 20.64 22.59 -26.74
C GLU A 476 19.20 22.35 -27.21
N LEU A 477 18.25 22.31 -26.28
CA LEU A 477 16.84 22.05 -26.58
C LEU A 477 16.14 23.30 -27.14
N GLY A 478 15.36 23.14 -28.20
CA GLY A 478 14.63 24.21 -28.87
C GLY A 478 15.26 24.71 -30.18
N ASP A 479 14.79 25.87 -30.64
CA ASP A 479 15.01 26.38 -32.00
C ASP A 479 15.99 27.56 -32.10
N THR A 480 16.45 28.10 -30.97
CA THR A 480 17.26 29.32 -30.91
C THR A 480 18.64 29.00 -30.36
N ALA A 481 19.67 29.37 -31.13
CA ALA A 481 21.06 29.22 -30.73
C ALA A 481 21.45 30.23 -29.64
N THR A 482 22.09 29.78 -28.58
CA THR A 482 22.59 30.66 -27.51
C THR A 482 24.14 30.74 -27.50
N PRO A 483 24.76 31.58 -26.66
CA PRO A 483 26.21 31.56 -26.45
C PRO A 483 26.72 30.20 -25.97
N TRP A 484 27.97 29.87 -26.26
CA TRP A 484 28.52 28.55 -25.89
C TRP A 484 28.71 28.41 -24.38
N CYS A 485 28.46 27.21 -23.87
CA CYS A 485 28.81 26.77 -22.52
C CYS A 485 29.18 25.27 -22.54
N PRO A 486 30.02 24.78 -21.62
CA PRO A 486 30.24 23.35 -21.40
C PRO A 486 28.96 22.64 -20.91
N ALA A 487 28.95 21.31 -20.96
CA ALA A 487 27.97 20.51 -20.20
C ALA A 487 28.23 20.61 -18.69
N SER A 488 27.21 20.41 -17.86
CA SER A 488 27.27 20.54 -16.39
C SER A 488 28.39 19.70 -15.74
N GLU A 489 28.60 18.51 -16.28
CA GLU A 489 29.55 17.50 -15.85
C GLU A 489 30.99 17.73 -16.36
N ASP A 490 31.19 18.63 -17.33
CA ASP A 490 32.53 19.06 -17.79
C ASP A 490 33.18 20.07 -16.83
N TYR A 491 32.43 20.60 -15.86
CA TYR A 491 32.90 21.66 -14.93
C TYR A 491 33.77 21.17 -13.76
N GLY A 492 33.91 19.87 -13.53
CA GLY A 492 34.83 19.32 -12.52
C GLY A 492 34.29 18.09 -11.77
N ILE A 493 35.10 17.02 -11.78
CA ILE A 493 34.87 15.73 -11.10
C ILE A 493 35.44 15.85 -9.66
N VAL A 494 34.87 15.22 -8.62
CA VAL A 494 35.24 13.88 -8.08
C VAL A 494 34.04 13.19 -7.40
N HIS A 495 33.89 11.87 -7.65
CA HIS A 495 32.93 10.98 -6.99
C HIS A 495 33.40 10.48 -5.62
N GLY A 496 32.46 10.10 -4.77
CA GLY A 496 32.64 9.04 -3.77
C GLY A 496 31.31 8.68 -3.11
N GLN A 497 31.27 7.57 -2.36
CA GLN A 497 30.02 7.10 -1.74
C GLN A 497 29.40 8.18 -0.84
N PRO A 498 28.06 8.43 -0.92
CA PRO A 498 27.41 9.45 -0.11
C PRO A 498 27.48 9.09 1.38
N ASN A 499 27.74 10.10 2.21
CA ASN A 499 27.69 9.94 3.66
C ASN A 499 26.22 9.83 4.10
N ILE A 500 25.82 8.66 4.60
CA ILE A 500 24.46 8.37 5.04
C ILE A 500 24.22 8.66 6.54
N PHE A 501 25.22 9.15 7.29
CA PHE A 501 25.01 9.66 8.65
C PHE A 501 24.18 10.95 8.60
N THR A 502 23.08 11.02 9.36
CA THR A 502 22.08 12.10 9.26
C THR A 502 21.90 12.88 10.56
N GLY A 503 22.80 13.82 10.84
CA GLY A 503 22.72 14.71 11.99
C GLY A 503 23.81 15.78 12.03
N ALA A 504 23.73 16.70 12.99
CA ALA A 504 24.66 17.84 13.11
C ALA A 504 26.14 17.43 13.26
N ALA A 505 26.42 16.25 13.82
CA ALA A 505 27.77 15.69 13.93
C ALA A 505 28.47 15.44 12.59
N SER A 506 27.71 15.40 11.49
CA SER A 506 28.26 15.29 10.14
C SER A 506 28.96 16.57 9.65
N SER A 507 29.02 17.66 10.42
CA SER A 507 29.74 18.89 10.06
C SER A 507 31.26 18.78 10.30
N SER A 508 32.04 19.55 9.56
CA SER A 508 33.48 19.78 9.80
C SER A 508 33.79 20.81 10.90
N GLU A 509 32.75 21.45 11.45
CA GLU A 509 32.83 22.27 12.66
C GLU A 509 33.02 21.38 13.90
N TRP A 510 33.93 21.79 14.80
CA TRP A 510 34.06 21.16 16.12
C TRP A 510 32.85 21.47 16.98
N ARG A 511 32.16 20.42 17.44
CA ARG A 511 31.01 20.46 18.36
C ARG A 511 31.39 19.81 19.67
N THR A 512 30.76 20.22 20.78
CA THR A 512 31.08 19.72 22.12
C THR A 512 30.05 18.68 22.57
N LEU A 513 30.49 17.61 23.23
CA LEU A 513 29.65 16.55 23.80
C LEU A 513 30.03 16.31 25.26
N THR A 514 29.06 16.31 26.17
CA THR A 514 29.28 15.96 27.58
C THR A 514 28.60 14.65 27.90
N PHE A 515 29.38 13.63 28.23
CA PHE A 515 28.86 12.33 28.64
C PHE A 515 28.38 12.37 30.10
N GLY A 516 27.06 12.38 30.28
CA GLY A 516 26.40 12.12 31.57
C GLY A 516 26.22 10.63 31.90
N GLY A 517 26.90 9.73 31.15
CA GLY A 517 26.74 8.28 31.25
C GLY A 517 27.53 7.53 30.18
N TYR A 518 27.31 6.21 30.06
CA TYR A 518 28.10 5.34 29.16
C TYR A 518 27.87 5.59 27.67
N TYR A 519 26.69 6.10 27.27
CA TYR A 519 26.31 6.36 25.88
C TYR A 519 25.75 7.79 25.74
N HIS A 520 25.86 8.37 24.54
CA HIS A 520 25.19 9.64 24.20
C HIS A 520 24.32 9.44 22.94
N ASN A 521 23.05 9.86 23.01
CA ASN A 521 22.05 9.52 21.99
C ASN A 521 22.17 10.37 20.71
N ASP A 522 22.62 11.62 20.82
CA ASP A 522 22.77 12.57 19.71
C ASP A 522 23.75 12.12 18.60
N LEU A 523 24.57 11.11 18.88
CA LEU A 523 25.49 10.46 17.94
C LEU A 523 25.02 9.07 17.47
N ALA A 524 23.79 8.66 17.81
CA ALA A 524 23.20 7.40 17.39
C ALA A 524 22.44 7.55 16.05
N GLN A 525 22.64 6.61 15.11
CA GLN A 525 21.95 6.57 13.82
C GLN A 525 21.49 5.15 13.47
N ARG A 526 20.20 5.02 13.16
CA ARG A 526 19.45 3.77 12.98
C ARG A 526 19.14 3.51 11.50
N TYR A 527 19.48 2.32 11.00
CA TYR A 527 19.24 1.89 9.63
C TYR A 527 18.53 0.53 9.60
N ILE A 528 17.48 0.40 8.78
CA ILE A 528 16.69 -0.83 8.64
C ILE A 528 17.21 -1.66 7.47
N VAL A 529 17.41 -2.95 7.71
CA VAL A 529 17.92 -3.90 6.71
C VAL A 529 16.81 -4.29 5.72
N GLY A 530 17.13 -4.33 4.44
CA GLY A 530 16.19 -4.48 3.32
C GLY A 530 15.49 -3.19 2.89
N LYS A 531 15.78 -2.05 3.55
CA LYS A 531 15.22 -0.73 3.23
C LYS A 531 16.30 0.33 3.05
N ASP A 532 17.09 0.57 4.10
CA ASP A 532 18.10 1.63 4.13
C ASP A 532 19.50 1.06 3.80
N ILE A 533 19.76 -0.20 4.16
CA ILE A 533 20.94 -1.03 3.84
C ILE A 533 20.50 -2.46 3.49
N ASN A 534 21.30 -3.22 2.72
CA ASN A 534 20.95 -4.57 2.28
C ASN A 534 21.81 -5.66 2.96
N VAL A 535 21.28 -6.89 3.01
CA VAL A 535 22.03 -8.07 3.45
C VAL A 535 23.27 -8.27 2.57
N GLY A 536 24.44 -8.43 3.19
CA GLY A 536 25.72 -8.57 2.52
C GLY A 536 26.46 -7.26 2.25
N ASP A 537 25.81 -6.09 2.39
CA ASP A 537 26.50 -4.78 2.38
C ASP A 537 27.53 -4.74 3.54
N THR A 538 28.66 -4.06 3.32
CA THR A 538 29.50 -3.56 4.43
C THR A 538 29.08 -2.13 4.74
N ILE A 539 28.90 -1.81 6.02
CA ILE A 539 28.66 -0.45 6.52
C ILE A 539 29.82 -0.05 7.41
N SER A 540 30.43 1.11 7.12
CA SER A 540 31.59 1.62 7.85
C SER A 540 31.34 3.04 8.35
N SER A 541 31.79 3.35 9.56
CA SER A 541 31.66 4.66 10.20
C SER A 541 33.01 5.26 10.61
N SER A 542 33.11 6.58 10.55
CA SER A 542 34.20 7.38 11.13
C SER A 542 33.63 8.53 11.98
N ILE A 543 34.37 8.93 13.01
CA ILE A 543 34.17 10.21 13.70
C ILE A 543 35.51 10.71 14.24
N GLU A 544 35.76 12.01 14.12
CA GLU A 544 36.98 12.65 14.62
C GLU A 544 36.69 13.23 16.01
N ILE A 545 37.47 12.83 17.02
CA ILE A 545 37.33 13.23 18.42
C ILE A 545 38.58 13.98 18.86
N ASP A 546 38.42 15.00 19.69
CA ASP A 546 39.50 15.80 20.27
C ASP A 546 39.30 15.98 21.78
N ASN A 547 40.31 15.54 22.55
CA ASN A 547 40.31 15.56 24.01
C ASN A 547 41.08 16.78 24.57
N SER A 548 40.79 17.98 24.04
CA SER A 548 41.47 19.23 24.45
C SER A 548 40.73 20.01 25.55
N LEU A 549 39.60 19.52 26.05
CA LEU A 549 38.74 20.22 27.03
C LEU A 549 38.74 19.58 28.42
N GLU A 550 39.39 18.43 28.57
CA GLU A 550 39.34 17.60 29.77
C GLU A 550 40.72 17.32 30.34
N ASN A 551 40.78 17.09 31.65
CA ASN A 551 42.03 16.92 32.39
C ASN A 551 42.41 15.44 32.62
N SER A 552 41.79 14.50 31.89
CA SER A 552 42.07 13.07 32.03
C SER A 552 42.09 12.30 30.69
N VAL A 553 42.79 11.17 30.68
CA VAL A 553 42.84 10.24 29.54
C VAL A 553 41.60 9.36 29.58
N THR A 554 40.88 9.23 28.45
CA THR A 554 39.58 8.52 28.42
C THR A 554 39.50 7.51 27.28
N TYR A 555 38.75 6.42 27.49
CA TYR A 555 38.52 5.37 26.50
C TYR A 555 37.15 5.53 25.83
N LEU A 556 37.17 5.78 24.52
CA LEU A 556 35.97 5.98 23.71
C LEU A 556 35.86 4.86 22.66
N THR A 557 34.66 4.32 22.48
CA THR A 557 34.33 3.31 21.47
C THR A 557 33.23 3.80 20.53
N SER A 558 33.41 3.57 19.23
CA SER A 558 32.29 3.47 18.30
C SER A 558 31.70 2.06 18.43
N GLN A 559 30.39 1.96 18.56
CA GLN A 559 29.68 0.69 18.74
C GLN A 559 28.45 0.66 17.83
N ALA A 560 28.18 -0.49 17.22
CA ALA A 560 26.91 -0.73 16.53
C ALA A 560 26.06 -1.72 17.34
N THR A 561 24.83 -1.34 17.66
CA THR A 561 23.81 -2.24 18.21
C THR A 561 23.03 -2.85 17.04
N VAL A 562 23.12 -4.16 16.87
CA VAL A 562 22.46 -4.89 15.77
C VAL A 562 21.31 -5.72 16.35
N ILE A 563 20.09 -5.42 15.92
CA ILE A 563 18.86 -6.13 16.29
C ILE A 563 18.57 -7.19 15.21
N LYS A 564 18.09 -8.35 15.63
CA LYS A 564 17.91 -9.54 14.79
C LYS A 564 16.42 -9.85 14.54
N ASN A 565 16.10 -10.36 13.36
CA ASN A 565 14.73 -10.70 12.95
C ASN A 565 14.22 -12.03 13.57
N ASP A 566 15.11 -12.86 14.10
CA ASP A 566 14.84 -14.24 14.56
C ASP A 566 14.66 -14.35 16.09
N SER A 567 14.35 -13.23 16.75
CA SER A 567 14.26 -13.10 18.22
C SER A 567 15.55 -13.42 18.99
N SER A 568 16.69 -13.57 18.33
CA SER A 568 17.99 -13.74 19.01
C SER A 568 18.47 -12.43 19.66
N ALA A 569 19.30 -12.55 20.69
CA ALA A 569 19.77 -11.41 21.47
C ALA A 569 20.59 -10.42 20.61
N PRO A 570 20.40 -9.09 20.75
CA PRO A 570 21.15 -8.11 19.97
C PRO A 570 22.66 -8.22 20.15
N THR A 571 23.42 -8.01 19.08
CA THR A 571 24.89 -8.04 19.10
C THR A 571 25.48 -6.63 19.10
N TYR A 572 26.60 -6.44 19.79
CA TYR A 572 27.22 -5.13 20.07
C TYR A 572 28.70 -5.05 19.65
N PRO A 573 29.05 -5.21 18.36
CA PRO A 573 30.41 -4.96 17.88
C PRO A 573 30.86 -3.52 18.21
N GLU A 574 32.04 -3.40 18.83
CA GLU A 574 32.66 -2.12 19.20
C GLU A 574 34.14 -2.04 18.81
N SER A 575 34.60 -0.82 18.52
CA SER A 575 35.98 -0.47 18.17
C SER A 575 36.33 0.84 18.86
N GLY A 576 37.48 0.93 19.54
CA GLY A 576 37.82 2.11 20.33
C GLY A 576 39.24 2.16 20.85
N THR A 577 39.61 3.31 21.39
CA THR A 577 40.99 3.64 21.76
C THR A 577 41.03 4.64 22.93
N TYR A 578 42.18 4.72 23.59
CA TYR A 578 42.46 5.79 24.55
C TYR A 578 42.83 7.07 23.80
N VAL A 579 42.17 8.18 24.15
CA VAL A 579 42.49 9.52 23.66
C VAL A 579 43.08 10.31 24.83
N ASN A 580 44.34 10.72 24.73
CA ASN A 580 45.05 11.42 25.79
C ASN A 580 44.63 12.89 25.86
N VAL A 581 44.90 13.55 26.99
CA VAL A 581 44.67 15.00 27.15
C VAL A 581 45.46 15.77 26.09
N GLY A 582 44.78 16.66 25.36
CA GLY A 582 45.34 17.42 24.26
C GLY A 582 45.56 16.64 22.95
N GLU A 583 45.06 15.40 22.85
CA GLU A 583 45.19 14.56 21.66
C GLU A 583 43.87 14.48 20.88
N SER A 584 43.96 14.49 19.54
CA SER A 584 42.83 14.26 18.64
C SER A 584 43.01 12.96 17.84
N LYS A 585 41.96 12.16 17.69
CA LYS A 585 41.97 10.84 17.02
C LYS A 585 40.66 10.58 16.27
N THR A 586 40.76 9.95 15.10
CA THR A 586 39.60 9.41 14.37
C THR A 586 39.31 7.99 14.85
N ILE A 587 38.08 7.74 15.31
CA ILE A 587 37.60 6.41 15.69
C ILE A 587 36.79 5.85 14.52
N THR A 588 37.04 4.59 14.15
CA THR A 588 36.33 3.90 13.06
C THR A 588 35.80 2.53 13.48
N LEU A 589 34.70 2.12 12.83
CA LEU A 589 34.09 0.81 12.96
C LEU A 589 33.60 0.37 11.58
N SER A 590 33.73 -0.92 11.27
CA SER A 590 33.18 -1.55 10.07
C SER A 590 32.40 -2.80 10.45
N TYR A 591 31.23 -2.99 9.86
CA TYR A 591 30.37 -4.14 10.09
C TYR A 591 29.80 -4.64 8.76
N LYS A 592 29.63 -5.96 8.62
CA LYS A 592 29.02 -6.57 7.44
C LYS A 592 27.64 -7.12 7.76
N VAL A 593 26.63 -6.63 7.07
CA VAL A 593 25.21 -6.95 7.32
C VAL A 593 24.95 -8.43 7.03
N GLN A 594 24.42 -9.14 8.03
CA GLN A 594 24.09 -10.56 7.99
C GLN A 594 22.62 -10.78 7.59
N SER A 595 22.28 -11.99 7.15
CA SER A 595 20.94 -12.33 6.66
C SER A 595 19.84 -12.35 7.72
N ASN A 596 20.18 -12.42 9.00
CA ASN A 596 19.22 -12.32 10.11
C ASN A 596 19.17 -10.94 10.79
N ASP A 597 19.90 -9.95 10.27
CA ASP A 597 19.82 -8.57 10.78
C ASP A 597 18.48 -7.93 10.41
N ALA A 598 17.82 -7.31 11.39
CA ALA A 598 16.66 -6.45 11.19
C ALA A 598 17.09 -4.99 11.02
N GLU A 599 18.03 -4.56 11.87
CA GLU A 599 18.34 -3.16 12.09
C GLU A 599 19.73 -3.00 12.70
N ILE A 600 20.41 -1.93 12.30
CA ILE A 600 21.73 -1.55 12.81
C ILE A 600 21.68 -0.10 13.30
N ASN A 601 22.05 0.11 14.57
CA ASN A 601 22.12 1.43 15.20
C ASN A 601 23.56 1.74 15.64
N MET A 602 24.24 2.64 14.92
CA MET A 602 25.65 3.01 15.15
C MET A 602 25.73 4.25 16.04
N LYS A 603 26.56 4.21 17.09
CA LYS A 603 26.65 5.23 18.15
C LYS A 603 28.07 5.36 18.73
N LEU A 604 28.31 6.41 19.52
CA LEU A 604 29.54 6.60 20.31
C LEU A 604 29.28 6.31 21.80
N ALA A 605 30.28 5.71 22.47
CA ALA A 605 30.21 5.26 23.86
C ALA A 605 31.52 5.54 24.63
N MET A 606 31.43 5.55 25.96
CA MET A 606 32.53 5.85 26.87
C MET A 606 32.62 4.79 27.97
N LYS A 607 33.79 4.13 28.07
CA LYS A 607 33.96 2.96 28.94
C LYS A 607 34.44 3.40 30.33
N ASN A 608 33.57 3.21 31.33
CA ASN A 608 33.70 3.70 32.72
C ASN A 608 33.65 5.24 32.83
N PRO A 609 32.45 5.87 32.68
CA PRO A 609 32.31 7.31 32.81
C PRO A 609 32.59 7.82 34.24
N GLN A 610 33.18 9.01 34.33
CA GLN A 610 33.06 9.89 35.51
C GLN A 610 31.89 10.86 35.26
N GLU A 611 31.39 11.52 36.31
CA GLU A 611 30.29 12.48 36.14
C GLU A 611 30.76 13.71 35.34
N SER A 612 30.12 13.93 34.17
CA SER A 612 30.31 15.09 33.28
C SER A 612 31.68 15.20 32.58
N THR A 613 32.09 14.18 31.82
CA THR A 613 33.31 14.28 30.96
C THR A 613 32.99 14.84 29.57
N THR A 614 33.76 15.82 29.08
CA THR A 614 33.40 16.68 27.94
C THR A 614 34.44 16.73 26.81
N PHE A 615 34.06 16.30 25.59
CA PHE A 615 34.97 16.21 24.43
C PHE A 615 34.51 17.07 23.26
N ARG A 616 35.42 17.35 22.31
CA ARG A 616 35.06 17.89 21.00
C ARG A 616 34.96 16.76 19.97
N TYR A 617 34.02 16.88 19.04
CA TYR A 617 33.83 15.94 17.94
C TYR A 617 33.47 16.67 16.64
N ARG A 618 33.77 16.06 15.49
CA ARG A 618 33.34 16.51 14.16
C ARG A 618 33.42 15.38 13.13
N ASN A 619 33.12 15.71 11.88
CA ASN A 619 33.37 14.86 10.71
C ASN A 619 32.74 13.45 10.82
N ALA A 620 31.57 13.32 11.46
CA ALA A 620 30.91 12.02 11.56
C ALA A 620 30.43 11.54 10.18
N GLN A 621 30.84 10.33 9.79
CA GLN A 621 30.44 9.70 8.53
C GLN A 621 29.98 8.28 8.75
N ILE A 622 29.03 7.85 7.92
CA ILE A 622 28.67 6.45 7.70
C ILE A 622 28.57 6.26 6.18
N ILE A 623 29.16 5.19 5.63
CA ILE A 623 29.07 4.85 4.21
C ILE A 623 28.71 3.38 4.01
N LYS A 624 28.14 3.06 2.85
CA LYS A 624 28.10 1.68 2.34
C LYS A 624 29.42 1.39 1.64
N GLY A 625 30.26 0.59 2.26
CA GLY A 625 31.64 0.36 1.85
C GLY A 625 32.51 -0.14 3.00
N ASP A 626 33.72 -0.56 2.64
CA ASP A 626 34.78 -0.85 3.61
C ASP A 626 35.38 0.44 4.21
N VAL A 627 36.03 0.34 5.37
CA VAL A 627 36.63 1.48 6.08
C VAL A 627 37.72 2.17 5.24
N SER A 628 38.37 1.45 4.33
CA SER A 628 39.32 2.03 3.36
C SER A 628 38.70 3.12 2.46
N LEU A 629 37.40 3.07 2.19
CA LEU A 629 36.70 4.08 1.38
C LEU A 629 36.37 5.38 2.16
N LEU A 630 36.65 5.43 3.47
CA LEU A 630 36.62 6.67 4.26
C LEU A 630 37.94 7.46 4.16
N ALA A 631 38.99 6.90 3.52
CA ALA A 631 40.28 7.57 3.37
C ALA A 631 40.28 8.76 2.38
N GLU A 632 39.23 8.90 1.56
CA GLU A 632 39.05 10.02 0.62
C GLU A 632 38.66 11.37 1.29
N GLY A 633 38.68 11.43 2.62
CA GLY A 633 38.36 12.62 3.40
C GLY A 633 36.86 12.78 3.72
N TRP A 634 36.58 13.77 4.57
CA TRP A 634 35.22 14.03 5.04
C TRP A 634 34.30 14.52 3.93
N LYS A 635 33.05 14.01 3.95
CA LYS A 635 31.98 14.32 3.00
C LYS A 635 30.69 14.58 3.78
N PRO A 636 29.93 15.65 3.49
CA PRO A 636 28.72 16.00 4.24
C PRO A 636 27.61 14.97 4.08
N ALA A 637 26.72 14.88 5.08
CA ALA A 637 25.53 14.04 5.06
C ALA A 637 24.70 14.23 3.78
N GLN A 638 24.12 13.15 3.24
CA GLN A 638 23.30 13.20 2.02
C GLN A 638 22.06 14.11 2.16
N GLN A 639 21.48 14.21 3.37
CA GLN A 639 20.41 15.18 3.66
C GLN A 639 20.89 16.64 3.55
N ASN A 640 22.16 16.89 3.84
CA ASN A 640 22.81 18.20 3.76
C ASN A 640 23.49 18.45 2.40
N SER A 641 23.57 17.44 1.52
CA SER A 641 24.10 17.59 0.15
C SER A 641 23.04 18.03 -0.87
N GLY A 642 21.80 18.28 -0.43
CA GLY A 642 20.73 18.88 -1.24
C GLY A 642 20.07 17.98 -2.29
N LEU A 643 20.19 16.64 -2.18
CA LEU A 643 19.71 15.70 -3.20
C LEU A 643 18.76 14.63 -2.65
N THR A 644 17.51 14.60 -3.14
CA THR A 644 16.48 13.60 -2.80
C THR A 644 16.35 12.49 -3.86
N PRO A 645 16.03 11.23 -3.48
CA PRO A 645 16.12 10.07 -4.38
C PRO A 645 14.79 9.57 -4.98
N HIS A 646 14.87 8.80 -6.07
CA HIS A 646 13.78 7.94 -6.59
C HIS A 646 14.35 6.61 -7.16
N ASN A 647 13.49 5.59 -7.32
CA ASN A 647 13.84 4.17 -7.53
C ASN A 647 12.85 3.50 -8.53
N PRO A 648 13.30 2.61 -9.44
CA PRO A 648 12.52 1.38 -9.69
C PRO A 648 13.30 0.09 -10.11
N LYS A 649 13.00 -1.00 -9.38
CA LYS A 649 12.78 -2.43 -9.78
C LYS A 649 13.40 -3.09 -11.04
N ILE A 650 14.16 -4.18 -10.75
CA ILE A 650 14.12 -5.59 -11.28
C ILE A 650 14.60 -5.92 -12.72
N LEU A 651 15.40 -7.01 -12.79
CA LEU A 651 15.72 -8.00 -13.85
C LEU A 651 17.25 -8.07 -14.12
N SER A 652 17.96 -9.18 -14.35
CA SER A 652 17.86 -10.64 -14.09
C SER A 652 18.95 -11.28 -14.98
N GLU A 653 19.71 -12.29 -14.51
CA GLU A 653 20.60 -13.15 -15.34
C GLU A 653 21.87 -12.48 -15.96
N SER A 654 23.02 -13.14 -16.24
CA SER A 654 23.44 -14.55 -16.06
C SER A 654 24.99 -14.78 -16.03
N ARG A 655 25.41 -15.93 -15.45
CA ARG A 655 26.52 -16.85 -15.84
C ARG A 655 28.02 -16.45 -15.85
N ASN A 656 28.77 -17.17 -14.99
CA ASN A 656 29.98 -17.99 -15.26
C ASN A 656 31.28 -17.40 -15.89
N LEU A 657 32.43 -17.56 -15.21
CA LEU A 657 33.53 -18.52 -15.56
C LEU A 657 34.84 -18.35 -14.72
N PHE A 658 35.43 -19.50 -14.42
CA PHE A 658 36.79 -19.88 -13.95
C PHE A 658 37.99 -18.89 -14.07
N SER A 659 38.88 -18.95 -13.07
CA SER A 659 40.35 -19.03 -13.25
C SER A 659 40.99 -19.80 -12.06
N ALA A 660 42.30 -20.08 -12.09
CA ALA A 660 42.94 -21.10 -11.22
C ALA A 660 44.32 -20.67 -10.65
N GLU A 661 44.96 -21.59 -9.89
CA GLU A 661 46.30 -21.50 -9.27
C GLU A 661 46.40 -20.55 -8.04
N ASN A 662 47.28 -20.75 -7.05
CA ASN A 662 48.44 -21.66 -6.90
C ASN A 662 48.54 -22.25 -5.46
N ALA A 663 49.54 -23.11 -5.16
CA ALA A 663 49.64 -23.86 -3.89
C ALA A 663 51.03 -23.84 -3.20
N THR A 664 51.06 -24.09 -1.88
CA THR A 664 52.29 -24.44 -1.13
C THR A 664 51.99 -25.37 0.07
N LEU A 665 52.98 -26.19 0.48
CA LEU A 665 52.82 -27.23 1.50
C LEU A 665 53.47 -26.91 2.85
N GLY A 666 53.04 -27.60 3.91
CA GLY A 666 53.76 -27.78 5.16
C GLY A 666 53.71 -29.23 5.66
N TYR A 667 54.79 -29.99 5.47
CA TYR A 667 54.98 -31.34 6.04
C TYR A 667 55.96 -31.29 7.23
N PHE A 668 55.79 -32.18 8.20
CA PHE A 668 56.84 -32.53 9.16
C PHE A 668 57.12 -34.04 9.16
N GLN A 669 58.31 -34.41 8.67
CA GLN A 669 59.07 -35.59 9.12
C GLN A 669 60.07 -35.08 10.18
N GLY A 670 60.63 -35.84 11.10
CA GLY A 670 60.67 -37.28 11.44
C GLY A 670 61.89 -37.48 12.38
N TRP A 671 62.16 -38.66 12.96
CA TRP A 671 63.48 -39.05 13.53
C TRP A 671 63.49 -40.55 13.93
N SER A 672 64.67 -41.11 14.25
CA SER A 672 64.99 -42.54 14.10
C SER A 672 65.37 -43.30 15.40
N TYR A 673 65.86 -44.54 15.23
CA TYR A 673 65.93 -45.65 16.21
C TYR A 673 67.11 -45.62 17.23
N LYS A 674 67.04 -46.58 18.18
CA LYS A 674 68.00 -47.03 19.23
C LYS A 674 67.85 -46.38 20.62
N SER A 675 68.11 -47.09 21.73
CA SER A 675 68.19 -48.55 21.96
C SER A 675 68.01 -48.89 23.46
N ASP A 676 68.03 -50.18 23.80
CA ASP A 676 68.40 -50.76 25.10
C ASP A 676 67.58 -50.40 26.35
N LEU A 677 66.58 -51.24 26.65
CA LEU A 677 66.41 -51.82 27.99
C LEU A 677 65.64 -53.14 27.90
N GLU A 678 66.04 -54.13 28.67
CA GLU A 678 65.77 -55.55 28.41
C GLU A 678 64.69 -56.17 29.32
N ALA A 679 64.25 -57.38 28.94
CA ALA A 679 63.54 -58.38 29.74
C ALA A 679 62.10 -58.06 30.23
N ASN A 680 61.26 -59.10 30.22
CA ASN A 680 60.00 -59.24 30.96
C ASN A 680 58.94 -58.12 30.82
N ALA A 681 58.31 -58.04 29.64
CA ALA A 681 56.94 -57.51 29.53
C ALA A 681 56.14 -58.26 28.44
N ASN A 682 54.84 -58.44 28.65
CA ASN A 682 53.93 -59.12 27.73
C ASN A 682 53.72 -58.36 26.41
N ARG A 683 53.10 -59.03 25.42
CA ARG A 683 52.85 -58.57 24.04
C ARG A 683 51.86 -57.39 23.91
N ALA A 684 52.15 -56.26 24.55
CA ALA A 684 51.35 -55.06 24.45
C ALA A 684 51.62 -54.28 23.14
N CYS A 685 50.63 -54.22 22.26
CA CYS A 685 50.56 -53.13 21.28
C CYS A 685 50.22 -51.82 22.04
N SER A 686 50.84 -50.69 21.66
CA SER A 686 50.60 -49.41 22.32
C SER A 686 50.29 -48.28 21.34
N VAL A 687 49.21 -47.55 21.66
CA VAL A 687 48.75 -46.37 20.94
C VAL A 687 49.04 -45.15 21.80
N LYS A 688 49.55 -44.06 21.18
CA LYS A 688 49.69 -42.75 21.83
C LYS A 688 48.43 -41.93 21.59
N ILE A 689 47.80 -41.46 22.66
CA ILE A 689 46.70 -40.49 22.60
C ILE A 689 47.23 -39.15 23.14
N PRO A 690 47.18 -38.03 22.39
CA PRO A 690 47.48 -36.71 22.92
C PRO A 690 46.39 -36.29 23.91
N VAL A 691 46.79 -35.77 25.07
CA VAL A 691 45.86 -35.34 26.13
C VAL A 691 46.19 -33.93 26.61
N THR A 692 45.18 -33.15 26.95
CA THR A 692 45.38 -31.83 27.57
C THR A 692 45.72 -32.02 29.05
N ALA A 693 46.75 -31.32 29.53
CA ALA A 693 47.13 -31.39 30.94
C ALA A 693 45.98 -30.96 31.86
N SER A 694 45.92 -31.57 33.05
CA SER A 694 44.92 -31.29 34.11
C SER A 694 43.47 -31.69 33.80
N LYS A 695 43.21 -32.46 32.73
CA LYS A 695 41.91 -33.09 32.47
C LYS A 695 41.89 -34.57 32.86
N VAL A 696 40.74 -35.06 33.31
CA VAL A 696 40.49 -36.46 33.67
C VAL A 696 39.73 -37.14 32.53
N TYR A 697 40.24 -38.29 32.08
CA TYR A 697 39.72 -39.00 30.93
C TYR A 697 39.40 -40.47 31.28
N SER A 698 38.22 -40.93 30.88
CA SER A 698 37.84 -42.35 30.97
C SER A 698 37.91 -42.99 29.59
N VAL A 699 38.69 -44.07 29.45
CA VAL A 699 38.85 -44.79 28.18
C VAL A 699 38.13 -46.14 28.24
N TYR A 700 37.24 -46.36 27.28
CA TYR A 700 36.48 -47.60 27.15
C TYR A 700 37.17 -48.54 26.15
N SER A 701 37.03 -49.86 26.37
CA SER A 701 37.71 -50.87 25.55
C SER A 701 37.24 -50.85 24.08
N PRO A 702 38.09 -51.26 23.12
CA PRO A 702 37.75 -51.17 21.69
C PRO A 702 36.54 -52.03 21.31
N ILE A 703 35.56 -51.44 20.63
CA ILE A 703 34.43 -52.17 20.06
C ILE A 703 34.82 -52.64 18.66
N LEU A 704 35.15 -53.93 18.52
CA LEU A 704 35.32 -54.59 17.21
C LEU A 704 33.94 -54.96 16.66
N THR A 705 33.42 -54.16 15.73
CA THR A 705 32.16 -54.45 15.03
C THR A 705 32.40 -55.32 13.80
N GLY A 706 31.53 -56.33 13.60
CA GLY A 706 31.68 -57.31 12.53
C GLY A 706 31.70 -56.66 11.13
N LYS A 707 32.76 -56.95 10.36
CA LYS A 707 33.02 -56.45 8.99
C LYS A 707 33.26 -54.93 8.85
N ALA A 708 33.48 -54.18 9.94
CA ALA A 708 33.95 -52.79 9.89
C ALA A 708 35.36 -52.68 10.50
N ASN A 709 36.39 -52.76 9.66
CA ASN A 709 37.77 -53.06 10.10
C ASN A 709 38.57 -51.84 10.59
N PHE A 710 38.07 -51.15 11.62
CA PHE A 710 38.75 -50.03 12.28
C PHE A 710 38.75 -50.23 13.79
N ILE A 711 39.83 -49.83 14.47
CA ILE A 711 39.82 -49.69 15.93
C ILE A 711 39.19 -48.33 16.26
N VAL A 712 38.13 -48.35 17.06
CA VAL A 712 37.46 -47.16 17.58
C VAL A 712 37.69 -47.07 19.08
N LEU A 713 38.10 -45.88 19.54
CA LEU A 713 38.33 -45.55 20.95
C LEU A 713 37.38 -44.43 21.36
N ALA A 714 36.67 -44.64 22.47
CA ALA A 714 35.83 -43.63 23.10
C ALA A 714 36.52 -43.07 24.36
N CYS A 715 36.66 -41.75 24.41
CA CYS A 715 37.32 -41.02 25.48
C CYS A 715 36.33 -40.00 26.06
N TYR A 716 35.89 -40.19 27.31
CA TYR A 716 35.00 -39.25 27.97
C TYR A 716 35.80 -38.17 28.71
N ASP A 717 35.49 -36.90 28.44
CA ASP A 717 36.07 -35.73 29.09
C ASP A 717 35.06 -35.17 30.13
N SER A 718 35.47 -35.18 31.39
CA SER A 718 34.58 -34.84 32.50
C SER A 718 34.33 -33.34 32.70
N GLN A 719 34.94 -32.46 31.90
CA GLN A 719 34.76 -31.00 32.02
C GLN A 719 33.90 -30.40 30.90
N ASP A 720 33.94 -30.95 29.68
CA ASP A 720 33.01 -30.55 28.61
C ASP A 720 31.76 -31.43 28.52
N ASN A 721 31.70 -32.51 29.33
CA ASN A 721 30.63 -33.49 29.41
C ASN A 721 30.38 -34.24 28.09
N LYS A 722 31.44 -34.45 27.28
CA LYS A 722 31.35 -35.10 25.95
C LYS A 722 32.23 -36.34 25.84
N THR A 723 31.75 -37.28 25.02
CA THR A 723 32.51 -38.47 24.61
C THR A 723 33.13 -38.22 23.24
N HIS A 724 34.45 -38.06 23.21
CA HIS A 724 35.23 -37.89 22.00
C HIS A 724 35.59 -39.25 21.40
N MET A 725 35.22 -39.50 20.15
CA MET A 725 35.46 -40.77 19.47
C MET A 725 36.56 -40.66 18.41
N TYR A 726 37.48 -41.61 18.40
CA TYR A 726 38.63 -41.64 17.50
C TYR A 726 38.69 -42.96 16.74
N ARG A 727 39.02 -42.92 15.44
CA ARG A 727 39.25 -44.11 14.59
C ARG A 727 40.63 -44.11 13.96
N THR A 728 41.14 -45.29 13.60
CA THR A 728 42.35 -45.42 12.77
C THR A 728 42.15 -44.82 11.37
N ASP A 729 43.19 -44.18 10.84
CA ASP A 729 43.19 -43.48 9.55
C ASP A 729 43.22 -44.41 8.32
N LYS A 730 43.49 -45.70 8.52
CA LYS A 730 43.58 -46.74 7.49
C LYS A 730 42.81 -48.00 7.92
N TRP A 731 42.43 -48.80 6.93
CA TRP A 731 41.84 -50.14 7.12
C TRP A 731 42.80 -51.08 7.84
N ILE A 732 42.23 -51.93 8.71
CA ILE A 732 42.86 -53.15 9.20
C ILE A 732 42.38 -54.33 8.32
N VAL A 733 43.18 -55.38 8.18
CA VAL A 733 42.79 -56.62 7.48
C VAL A 733 42.70 -57.75 8.52
N PRO A 734 41.49 -58.22 8.89
CA PRO A 734 41.32 -59.37 9.78
C PRO A 734 41.78 -60.66 9.09
N ASP A 735 42.33 -61.59 9.88
CA ASP A 735 42.50 -62.98 9.46
C ASP A 735 41.17 -63.73 9.59
N ALA A 736 40.95 -64.77 8.78
CA ALA A 736 39.64 -65.33 8.50
C ALA A 736 39.18 -66.42 9.49
N THR A 737 39.45 -66.27 10.79
CA THR A 737 39.06 -67.23 11.84
C THR A 737 38.62 -66.57 13.15
N HIS A 738 37.94 -67.37 13.98
CA HIS A 738 37.43 -67.12 15.34
C HIS A 738 36.04 -66.47 15.50
N THR A 739 35.23 -67.13 16.34
CA THR A 739 33.85 -66.77 16.72
C THR A 739 33.65 -67.08 18.21
N SER A 740 33.81 -66.10 19.08
CA SER A 740 33.42 -66.20 20.50
C SER A 740 33.22 -64.83 21.15
N SER A 741 32.35 -64.77 22.15
CA SER A 741 32.02 -63.57 22.92
C SER A 741 32.98 -63.39 24.11
N ALA A 742 33.54 -62.19 24.28
CA ALA A 742 34.34 -61.82 25.44
C ALA A 742 33.84 -60.51 26.08
N SER A 743 33.64 -60.50 27.39
CA SER A 743 33.11 -59.36 28.13
C SER A 743 34.22 -58.40 28.57
N TYR A 744 34.38 -57.28 27.87
CA TYR A 744 35.39 -56.27 28.20
C TYR A 744 34.96 -55.41 29.40
N ARG A 745 35.86 -55.25 30.38
CA ARG A 745 35.71 -54.28 31.48
C ARG A 745 36.39 -52.94 31.10
N PRO A 746 35.86 -51.78 31.52
CA PRO A 746 36.52 -50.49 31.34
C PRO A 746 37.79 -50.40 32.19
N ILE A 747 38.81 -49.69 31.69
CA ILE A 747 40.06 -49.41 32.41
C ILE A 747 40.12 -47.90 32.66
N VAL A 748 39.88 -47.48 33.90
CA VAL A 748 40.01 -46.07 34.29
C VAL A 748 41.49 -45.76 34.52
N VAL A 749 42.02 -44.73 33.85
CA VAL A 749 43.43 -44.31 33.94
C VAL A 749 43.50 -42.84 34.35
N THR A 750 43.71 -42.57 35.63
CA THR A 750 43.91 -41.21 36.13
C THR A 750 45.29 -40.69 35.71
N ILE A 751 45.33 -39.57 34.99
CA ILE A 751 46.56 -39.00 34.42
C ILE A 751 47.09 -37.88 35.34
N PRO A 752 48.37 -37.91 35.78
CA PRO A 752 48.98 -36.79 36.49
C PRO A 752 49.16 -35.56 35.58
N ALA A 753 48.88 -34.37 36.12
CA ALA A 753 49.13 -33.11 35.44
C ALA A 753 50.61 -32.98 35.01
N GLY A 754 50.85 -32.52 33.78
CA GLY A 754 52.17 -32.49 33.13
C GLY A 754 52.43 -33.63 32.14
N THR A 755 51.58 -34.65 32.08
CA THR A 755 51.72 -35.76 31.11
C THR A 755 51.02 -35.45 29.79
N ALA A 756 51.75 -35.37 28.68
CA ALA A 756 51.20 -35.01 27.36
C ALA A 756 50.58 -36.17 26.55
N TYR A 757 50.90 -37.42 26.89
CA TYR A 757 50.43 -38.60 26.14
C TYR A 757 50.19 -39.80 27.06
N VAL A 758 49.12 -40.55 26.79
CA VAL A 758 48.86 -41.87 27.43
C VAL A 758 49.37 -42.99 26.52
N ARG A 759 49.87 -44.09 27.11
CA ARG A 759 50.03 -45.39 26.44
C ARG A 759 49.00 -46.36 27.01
N LEU A 760 48.22 -46.99 26.14
CA LEU A 760 47.38 -48.13 26.49
C LEU A 760 48.07 -49.42 26.09
N ALA A 761 47.86 -50.49 26.87
CA ALA A 761 48.35 -51.83 26.61
C ALA A 761 47.15 -52.79 26.59
N VAL A 762 47.05 -53.63 25.55
CA VAL A 762 45.98 -54.63 25.42
C VAL A 762 46.56 -56.01 25.71
N ASP A 763 45.93 -56.75 26.63
CA ASP A 763 46.30 -58.14 26.96
C ASP A 763 45.78 -59.12 25.89
N SER A 764 46.53 -60.20 25.65
CA SER A 764 46.36 -61.05 24.47
C SER A 764 45.81 -62.44 24.82
N ASN A 765 44.50 -62.54 25.04
CA ASN A 765 43.78 -63.81 25.22
C ASN A 765 42.83 -64.11 24.03
N GLY A 766 43.43 -64.46 22.88
CA GLY A 766 42.71 -64.97 21.69
C GLY A 766 43.16 -64.33 20.37
N GLY A 767 43.87 -65.10 19.53
CA GLY A 767 44.30 -64.68 18.19
C GLY A 767 45.56 -63.80 18.17
N ALA A 768 46.44 -63.99 17.19
CA ALA A 768 47.74 -63.32 17.12
C ALA A 768 47.81 -62.28 16.00
N MET A 769 47.87 -60.99 16.36
CA MET A 769 48.40 -59.95 15.46
C MET A 769 49.89 -59.74 15.75
N THR A 770 50.73 -59.79 14.71
CA THR A 770 52.17 -59.58 14.82
C THR A 770 52.53 -58.09 14.84
N ARG A 771 53.60 -57.76 15.59
CA ARG A 771 54.04 -56.39 15.92
C ARG A 771 54.23 -55.48 14.71
N ASP A 772 54.61 -56.04 13.57
CA ASP A 772 55.00 -55.30 12.37
C ASP A 772 53.80 -54.76 11.57
N LYS A 773 52.57 -55.24 11.82
CA LYS A 773 51.36 -54.83 11.09
C LYS A 773 50.68 -53.54 11.61
N LEU A 774 51.14 -52.97 12.73
CA LEU A 774 50.49 -51.84 13.42
C LEU A 774 51.37 -50.57 13.60
N VAL A 775 52.57 -50.54 13.01
CA VAL A 775 53.41 -49.33 13.00
C VAL A 775 52.98 -48.41 11.85
N GLY A 776 52.58 -47.18 12.15
CA GLY A 776 52.27 -46.16 11.13
C GLY A 776 50.79 -45.89 10.83
N TYR A 777 49.91 -46.08 11.82
CA TYR A 777 48.50 -45.68 11.79
C TYR A 777 48.28 -44.47 12.71
N ASN A 778 47.50 -43.49 12.27
CA ASN A 778 47.13 -42.32 13.06
C ASN A 778 45.68 -42.44 13.53
N LEU A 779 45.36 -41.83 14.67
CA LEU A 779 43.97 -41.62 15.07
C LEU A 779 43.45 -40.33 14.45
N LYS A 780 42.28 -40.39 13.82
CA LYS A 780 41.48 -39.21 13.44
C LYS A 780 40.27 -39.12 14.36
N LEU A 781 39.98 -37.91 14.84
CA LEU A 781 38.73 -37.58 15.52
C LEU A 781 37.55 -37.86 14.57
N ILE A 782 36.47 -38.42 15.10
CA ILE A 782 35.21 -38.56 14.39
C ILE A 782 34.32 -37.41 14.86
N GLU A 783 34.29 -36.32 14.10
CA GLU A 783 33.37 -35.21 14.36
C GLU A 783 31.95 -35.63 13.97
N GLY A 784 31.15 -35.94 15.00
CA GLY A 784 29.77 -36.37 14.88
C GLY A 784 29.13 -36.44 16.27
N ASP A 785 27.91 -35.93 16.42
CA ASP A 785 27.18 -35.94 17.69
C ASP A 785 26.51 -37.30 17.91
N PHE A 786 27.26 -38.24 18.48
CA PHE A 786 26.79 -39.60 18.76
C PHE A 786 25.81 -39.69 19.96
N THR A 787 25.41 -38.57 20.57
CA THR A 787 24.44 -38.58 21.69
C THR A 787 22.99 -38.83 21.26
N LYS A 788 22.66 -38.64 19.96
CA LYS A 788 21.27 -38.56 19.49
C LYS A 788 20.45 -39.86 19.54
N ASN A 789 21.06 -41.04 19.57
CA ASN A 789 20.33 -42.32 19.51
C ASN A 789 19.80 -42.82 20.87
N ALA A 790 19.22 -41.91 21.66
CA ALA A 790 18.57 -42.20 22.95
C ALA A 790 17.12 -41.71 23.05
N GLY A 791 16.63 -40.88 22.12
CA GLY A 791 15.28 -40.31 22.12
C GLY A 791 14.65 -40.24 20.73
N MET A 792 13.41 -39.72 20.66
CA MET A 792 12.73 -39.45 19.39
C MET A 792 13.44 -38.36 18.58
N VAL A 793 13.43 -38.49 17.25
CA VAL A 793 13.99 -37.51 16.33
C VAL A 793 12.84 -36.82 15.56
N PRO A 794 12.76 -35.47 15.57
CA PRO A 794 11.75 -34.75 14.79
C PRO A 794 11.86 -35.02 13.29
N PHE A 795 10.73 -35.04 12.58
CA PHE A 795 10.69 -35.15 11.12
C PHE A 795 11.36 -33.95 10.42
N SER A 796 12.02 -34.23 9.30
CA SER A 796 12.44 -33.20 8.34
C SER A 796 11.26 -32.66 7.53
N SER A 797 11.44 -31.48 6.92
CA SER A 797 10.47 -30.90 5.99
C SER A 797 10.09 -31.86 4.86
N ASP A 798 11.05 -32.66 4.37
CA ASP A 798 10.82 -33.65 3.32
C ASP A 798 9.94 -34.82 3.80
N GLN A 799 10.03 -35.19 5.08
CA GLN A 799 9.17 -36.22 5.69
C GLN A 799 7.74 -35.71 5.89
N TYR A 800 7.56 -34.45 6.27
CA TYR A 800 6.24 -33.82 6.24
C TYR A 800 5.68 -33.71 4.82
N ALA A 801 6.50 -33.34 3.83
CA ALA A 801 6.09 -33.30 2.43
C ALA A 801 5.76 -34.70 1.86
N ALA A 802 6.39 -35.76 2.38
CA ALA A 802 6.08 -37.15 2.02
C ALA A 802 4.72 -37.63 2.55
N LEU A 803 4.19 -37.02 3.62
CA LEU A 803 2.83 -37.29 4.13
C LEU A 803 1.75 -36.51 3.38
N ALA A 804 2.12 -35.47 2.63
CA ALA A 804 1.21 -34.72 1.76
C ALA A 804 1.03 -35.37 0.36
N ASP A 805 1.73 -36.47 0.08
CA ASP A 805 1.69 -37.19 -1.19
C ASP A 805 1.18 -38.63 -0.97
N PRO A 806 -0.01 -39.00 -1.47
CA PRO A 806 -0.64 -40.29 -1.20
C PRO A 806 0.09 -41.50 -1.81
N LEU A 807 1.15 -41.28 -2.60
CA LEU A 807 2.01 -42.34 -3.14
C LEU A 807 3.29 -42.56 -2.31
N LYS A 808 3.64 -41.63 -1.43
CA LYS A 808 4.83 -41.68 -0.57
C LYS A 808 4.51 -42.26 0.82
N TYR A 809 5.51 -42.25 1.70
CA TYR A 809 5.41 -42.65 3.10
C TYR A 809 6.62 -42.16 3.90
N VAL A 810 6.46 -42.02 5.21
CA VAL A 810 7.57 -41.90 6.18
C VAL A 810 7.88 -43.27 6.80
N ARG A 811 9.14 -43.49 7.21
CA ARG A 811 9.63 -44.76 7.76
C ARG A 811 10.44 -44.51 9.03
N ALA A 812 10.26 -45.37 10.04
CA ALA A 812 11.21 -45.56 11.13
C ALA A 812 11.67 -47.02 11.17
N GLU A 813 12.92 -47.24 11.56
CA GLU A 813 13.50 -48.57 11.71
C GLU A 813 14.55 -48.61 12.82
N THR A 814 14.81 -49.81 13.38
CA THR A 814 15.85 -50.01 14.39
C THR A 814 16.50 -51.40 14.31
N LEU A 815 17.79 -51.43 14.63
CA LEU A 815 18.62 -52.62 14.82
C LEU A 815 19.09 -52.77 16.29
N GLN A 816 18.54 -51.98 17.22
CA GLN A 816 18.86 -52.09 18.63
C GLN A 816 18.13 -53.28 19.27
N VAL A 817 18.86 -54.38 19.47
CA VAL A 817 18.37 -55.67 19.99
C VAL A 817 17.29 -55.53 21.07
N GLY A 818 16.12 -56.13 20.85
CA GLY A 818 14.96 -56.13 21.75
C GLY A 818 13.97 -54.98 21.55
N ARG A 819 14.32 -53.92 20.80
CA ARG A 819 13.43 -52.77 20.54
C ARG A 819 12.55 -52.94 19.31
N GLY A 820 11.42 -52.22 19.32
CA GLY A 820 10.59 -51.94 18.14
C GLY A 820 10.85 -50.55 17.57
N ALA A 821 10.37 -50.30 16.34
CA ALA A 821 10.37 -48.99 15.72
C ALA A 821 9.07 -48.23 16.03
N GLU A 822 9.16 -46.91 16.13
CA GLU A 822 8.05 -46.02 16.49
C GLU A 822 8.05 -44.75 15.64
N LEU A 823 6.86 -44.20 15.41
CA LEU A 823 6.60 -42.87 14.86
C LEU A 823 5.57 -42.19 15.76
N GLN A 824 5.76 -40.91 16.05
CA GLN A 824 4.85 -40.08 16.85
C GLN A 824 4.27 -38.96 15.98
N PHE A 825 2.98 -38.70 16.13
CA PHE A 825 2.23 -37.67 15.41
C PHE A 825 1.42 -36.85 16.42
N ASP A 826 1.75 -35.56 16.55
CA ASP A 826 1.13 -34.67 17.52
C ASP A 826 0.13 -33.75 16.82
N PHE A 827 -1.14 -33.80 17.24
CA PHE A 827 -2.23 -32.99 16.70
C PHE A 827 -2.65 -31.92 17.72
N PRO A 828 -2.13 -30.69 17.66
CA PRO A 828 -2.38 -29.63 18.65
C PRO A 828 -3.74 -28.94 18.45
N VAL A 829 -4.82 -29.70 18.67
CA VAL A 829 -6.20 -29.30 18.35
C VAL A 829 -6.63 -27.99 19.00
N ILE A 830 -6.31 -27.75 20.28
CA ILE A 830 -6.70 -26.50 20.95
C ILE A 830 -5.95 -25.29 20.36
N ALA A 831 -4.66 -25.42 20.03
CA ALA A 831 -3.90 -24.31 19.44
C ALA A 831 -4.39 -23.95 18.02
N GLU A 832 -4.77 -24.95 17.22
CA GLU A 832 -5.33 -24.71 15.89
C GLU A 832 -6.79 -24.20 15.96
N LEU A 833 -7.58 -24.60 16.97
CA LEU A 833 -8.90 -24.02 17.24
C LEU A 833 -8.81 -22.59 17.78
N GLU A 834 -7.85 -22.27 18.65
CA GLU A 834 -7.59 -20.91 19.14
C GLU A 834 -7.16 -19.97 18.01
N LYS A 835 -6.34 -20.47 17.08
CA LYS A 835 -5.92 -19.75 15.88
C LYS A 835 -7.07 -19.52 14.88
N ARG A 836 -8.08 -20.40 14.83
CA ARG A 836 -9.25 -20.29 13.93
C ARG A 836 -10.44 -19.56 14.54
N HIS A 837 -10.61 -19.65 15.86
CA HIS A 837 -11.74 -19.11 16.62
C HIS A 837 -11.26 -18.51 17.96
N PRO A 838 -10.52 -17.38 17.96
CA PRO A 838 -9.89 -16.85 19.18
C PRO A 838 -10.87 -16.55 20.31
N HIS A 839 -12.09 -16.11 20.00
CA HIS A 839 -13.19 -15.85 20.94
C HIS A 839 -13.67 -17.08 21.71
N LEU A 840 -13.44 -18.29 21.18
CA LEU A 840 -13.66 -19.51 21.96
C LEU A 840 -12.65 -19.66 23.10
N PHE A 841 -11.57 -18.88 23.13
CA PHE A 841 -10.51 -18.98 24.15
C PHE A 841 -10.04 -17.64 24.74
N GLU A 842 -10.64 -16.52 24.33
CA GLU A 842 -10.48 -15.20 24.97
C GLU A 842 -10.71 -15.29 26.49
N ASN A 843 -9.77 -14.70 27.26
CA ASN A 843 -9.73 -14.70 28.74
C ASN A 843 -9.69 -16.08 29.42
N THR A 844 -9.33 -17.16 28.72
CA THR A 844 -9.21 -18.51 29.32
C THR A 844 -7.75 -18.95 29.50
N ASN A 845 -7.46 -19.59 30.65
CA ASN A 845 -6.20 -20.27 30.92
C ASN A 845 -6.19 -21.69 30.31
N SER A 846 -5.03 -22.37 30.26
CA SER A 846 -4.87 -23.66 29.58
C SER A 846 -5.82 -24.79 30.05
N ALA A 847 -6.28 -24.77 31.30
CA ALA A 847 -7.30 -25.71 31.78
C ALA A 847 -8.70 -25.32 31.28
N GLU A 848 -9.07 -24.05 31.43
CA GLU A 848 -10.35 -23.50 30.93
C GLU A 848 -10.49 -23.65 29.40
N LYS A 849 -9.39 -23.52 28.64
CA LYS A 849 -9.34 -23.83 27.21
C LYS A 849 -9.69 -25.29 26.92
N THR A 850 -9.19 -26.20 27.76
CA THR A 850 -9.48 -27.64 27.65
C THR A 850 -10.95 -27.92 27.96
N ASP A 851 -11.49 -27.39 29.07
CA ASP A 851 -12.90 -27.57 29.42
C ASP A 851 -13.85 -26.97 28.37
N LYS A 852 -13.51 -25.80 27.80
CA LYS A 852 -14.31 -25.12 26.77
C LYS A 852 -14.22 -25.80 25.41
N TYR A 853 -13.11 -26.46 25.08
CA TYR A 853 -13.04 -27.39 23.93
C TYR A 853 -13.92 -28.63 24.17
N LEU A 854 -13.83 -29.25 25.36
CA LEU A 854 -14.58 -30.47 25.68
C LEU A 854 -16.09 -30.25 25.86
N SER A 855 -16.56 -29.03 26.08
CA SER A 855 -17.99 -28.70 26.17
C SER A 855 -18.68 -28.55 24.80
N ILE A 856 -17.92 -28.26 23.74
CA ILE A 856 -18.41 -28.19 22.35
C ILE A 856 -17.99 -29.40 21.50
N LEU A 857 -17.31 -30.39 22.09
CA LEU A 857 -16.77 -31.55 21.36
C LEU A 857 -17.83 -32.63 21.13
N LYS A 858 -18.12 -32.92 19.85
CA LYS A 858 -19.11 -33.93 19.43
C LYS A 858 -18.48 -35.30 19.20
N SER A 859 -17.44 -35.36 18.38
CA SER A 859 -16.69 -36.60 18.10
C SER A 859 -15.26 -36.31 17.65
N VAL A 860 -14.39 -37.31 17.75
CA VAL A 860 -13.05 -37.25 17.15
C VAL A 860 -12.81 -38.56 16.40
N LYS A 861 -12.32 -38.46 15.17
CA LYS A 861 -12.11 -39.60 14.26
C LYS A 861 -10.70 -39.58 13.71
N LEU A 862 -9.93 -40.61 14.03
CA LEU A 862 -8.58 -40.83 13.54
C LEU A 862 -8.61 -41.83 12.39
N VAL A 863 -7.95 -41.49 11.28
CA VAL A 863 -7.65 -42.39 10.18
C VAL A 863 -6.14 -42.51 10.07
N ALA A 864 -5.61 -43.72 9.92
CA ALA A 864 -4.19 -43.96 9.69
C ALA A 864 -3.99 -45.11 8.69
N SER A 865 -3.08 -44.93 7.74
CA SER A 865 -2.69 -45.93 6.72
C SER A 865 -1.22 -46.28 6.85
N SER A 866 -0.92 -47.50 7.29
CA SER A 866 0.43 -47.87 7.72
C SER A 866 0.73 -49.37 7.53
N ARG A 867 2.02 -49.72 7.58
CA ARG A 867 2.53 -51.11 7.58
C ARG A 867 3.81 -51.22 8.42
N GLY A 868 4.30 -52.44 8.64
CA GLY A 868 5.53 -52.66 9.39
C GLY A 868 5.94 -54.12 9.48
N GLY A 869 7.10 -54.37 10.08
CA GLY A 869 7.67 -55.71 10.21
C GLY A 869 8.81 -55.80 11.23
N GLY A 870 9.31 -57.01 11.42
CA GLY A 870 10.35 -57.37 12.39
C GLY A 870 10.15 -58.80 12.91
N LEU A 871 10.99 -59.22 13.85
CA LEU A 871 10.87 -60.51 14.53
C LEU A 871 9.78 -60.47 15.61
N ASN A 872 9.05 -61.58 15.77
CA ASN A 872 8.06 -61.75 16.84
C ASN A 872 8.75 -61.80 18.22
N SER A 873 8.33 -60.96 19.18
CA SER A 873 8.96 -60.85 20.51
C SER A 873 8.76 -62.06 21.45
N THR A 874 8.12 -63.16 21.00
CA THR A 874 7.85 -64.35 21.83
C THR A 874 8.54 -65.64 21.35
N ASN A 875 9.57 -65.55 20.50
CA ASN A 875 10.43 -66.67 20.06
C ASN A 875 9.69 -67.89 19.44
N THR A 876 8.42 -67.74 19.10
CA THR A 876 7.57 -68.78 18.50
C THR A 876 7.41 -68.51 17.01
N ALA A 877 7.66 -69.54 16.20
CA ALA A 877 7.85 -69.39 14.76
C ALA A 877 6.57 -68.99 14.00
N ASN A 878 6.74 -68.16 12.97
CA ASN A 878 5.79 -67.90 11.89
C ASN A 878 4.38 -67.40 12.27
N SER A 879 4.28 -66.40 13.16
CA SER A 879 3.25 -65.37 13.01
C SER A 879 3.75 -64.00 13.48
N MET A 880 3.64 -62.98 12.62
CA MET A 880 4.08 -61.61 12.91
C MET A 880 2.93 -60.83 13.59
N ARG A 881 3.24 -59.77 14.35
CA ARG A 881 2.21 -58.88 14.95
C ARG A 881 2.63 -57.42 14.85
N TYR A 882 1.67 -56.57 14.49
CA TYR A 882 1.88 -55.15 14.19
C TYR A 882 0.88 -54.30 14.98
N TYR A 883 1.37 -53.26 15.66
CA TYR A 883 0.53 -52.33 16.42
C TYR A 883 0.29 -51.06 15.62
N LEU A 884 -0.96 -50.86 15.21
CA LEU A 884 -1.27 -49.81 14.25
C LEU A 884 -1.36 -48.44 14.92
N LEU A 885 -1.92 -48.37 16.13
CA LEU A 885 -2.14 -47.12 16.87
C LEU A 885 -2.04 -47.34 18.38
N HIS A 886 -1.42 -46.37 19.06
CA HIS A 886 -1.61 -46.05 20.48
C HIS A 886 -1.92 -44.55 20.61
N LEU A 887 -2.96 -44.19 21.36
CA LEU A 887 -3.21 -42.82 21.82
C LEU A 887 -2.61 -42.64 23.22
N GLU A 888 -1.80 -41.60 23.42
CA GLU A 888 -1.38 -41.17 24.77
C GLU A 888 -2.58 -40.56 25.51
N THR A 889 -2.77 -40.93 26.77
CA THR A 889 -3.89 -40.46 27.59
C THR A 889 -3.40 -39.77 28.86
N VAL A 890 -4.21 -38.86 29.39
CA VAL A 890 -3.93 -38.11 30.64
C VAL A 890 -3.60 -39.04 31.83
N TYR A 891 -4.06 -40.29 31.80
CA TYR A 891 -3.59 -41.35 32.68
C TYR A 891 -2.42 -42.08 32.01
N ALA A 892 -1.19 -41.63 32.31
CA ALA A 892 0.07 -41.95 31.61
C ALA A 892 0.48 -43.44 31.48
N ASN A 893 -0.36 -44.39 31.87
CA ASN A 893 -0.15 -45.84 31.75
C ASN A 893 -1.27 -46.57 30.96
N THR A 894 -2.34 -45.91 30.54
CA THR A 894 -3.39 -46.51 29.69
C THR A 894 -3.33 -46.03 28.25
N TRP A 895 -3.29 -46.98 27.32
CA TRP A 895 -3.19 -46.75 25.89
C TRP A 895 -4.36 -47.45 25.16
N LEU A 896 -5.03 -46.74 24.25
CA LEU A 896 -5.99 -47.37 23.32
C LEU A 896 -5.24 -48.09 22.21
N LEU A 897 -5.34 -49.43 22.18
CA LEU A 897 -4.65 -50.28 21.21
C LEU A 897 -5.55 -50.66 20.03
N SER A 898 -5.07 -50.43 18.81
CA SER A 898 -5.61 -51.08 17.60
C SER A 898 -4.58 -52.03 17.00
N THR A 899 -4.88 -53.34 17.02
CA THR A 899 -4.01 -54.39 16.49
C THR A 899 -4.24 -54.66 15.00
N GLY A 900 -3.17 -55.03 14.28
CA GLY A 900 -3.19 -55.46 12.89
C GLY A 900 -2.49 -56.81 12.71
N ALA A 901 -3.09 -57.69 11.91
CA ALA A 901 -2.51 -58.98 11.50
C ALA A 901 -1.77 -58.83 10.15
N PRO A 902 -0.74 -59.66 9.87
CA PRO A 902 0.37 -59.17 9.05
C PRO A 902 0.26 -59.48 7.55
N ASP A 903 0.30 -58.44 6.74
CA ASP A 903 1.01 -58.47 5.46
C ASP A 903 1.97 -57.29 5.42
N ALA A 904 3.27 -57.55 5.52
CA ALA A 904 4.31 -56.52 5.49
C ALA A 904 4.46 -55.86 4.10
N THR A 905 3.82 -56.40 3.06
CA THR A 905 3.86 -55.85 1.69
C THR A 905 2.83 -54.75 1.46
N GLN A 906 1.69 -54.73 2.17
CA GLN A 906 0.57 -53.82 1.92
C GLN A 906 0.33 -52.83 3.06
N PHE A 907 -0.08 -51.60 2.73
CA PHE A 907 -0.54 -50.61 3.71
C PHE A 907 -1.97 -50.94 4.17
N GLN A 908 -2.19 -51.01 5.48
CA GLN A 908 -3.51 -51.20 6.07
C GLN A 908 -4.05 -49.87 6.59
N THR A 909 -5.22 -49.46 6.11
CA THR A 909 -5.93 -48.28 6.62
C THR A 909 -6.90 -48.67 7.72
N LYS A 910 -6.81 -48.00 8.87
CA LYS A 910 -7.74 -48.13 9.99
C LYS A 910 -8.43 -46.80 10.25
N THR A 911 -9.73 -46.85 10.54
CA THR A 911 -10.47 -45.76 11.19
C THR A 911 -10.72 -46.12 12.65
N VAL A 912 -10.52 -45.16 13.54
CA VAL A 912 -10.89 -45.22 14.96
C VAL A 912 -11.70 -43.96 15.28
N THR A 913 -12.98 -44.13 15.62
CA THR A 913 -13.79 -43.03 16.14
C THR A 913 -13.77 -43.09 17.66
N PHE A 914 -13.25 -42.05 18.30
CA PHE A 914 -13.28 -41.89 19.74
C PHE A 914 -14.68 -41.40 20.16
N THR A 915 -15.29 -42.08 21.11
CA THR A 915 -16.61 -41.76 21.67
C THR A 915 -16.60 -41.86 23.20
N GLY A 916 -17.59 -41.26 23.87
CA GLY A 916 -17.71 -41.28 25.33
C GLY A 916 -16.54 -40.57 26.03
N THR A 917 -15.79 -41.30 26.86
CA THR A 917 -14.70 -40.73 27.67
C THR A 917 -13.41 -40.49 26.87
N TYR A 918 -13.14 -41.27 25.82
CA TYR A 918 -11.86 -41.24 25.11
C TYR A 918 -11.51 -39.91 24.41
N PRO A 919 -12.46 -39.18 23.76
CA PRO A 919 -12.20 -37.84 23.24
C PRO A 919 -11.70 -36.84 24.30
N ARG A 920 -12.04 -37.07 25.58
CA ARG A 920 -11.69 -36.18 26.71
C ARG A 920 -10.26 -36.37 27.20
N GLN A 921 -9.51 -37.34 26.66
CA GLN A 921 -8.14 -37.66 27.08
C GLN A 921 -7.08 -36.88 26.28
N ILE A 922 -7.31 -35.58 26.11
CA ILE A 922 -6.41 -34.65 25.40
C ILE A 922 -5.20 -34.29 26.28
N VAL A 923 -4.00 -34.26 25.70
CA VAL A 923 -2.71 -34.07 26.41
C VAL A 923 -2.03 -32.81 25.85
N GLU A 924 -1.63 -31.87 26.71
CA GLU A 924 -0.98 -30.60 26.32
C GLU A 924 -1.77 -29.78 25.27
N GLY A 925 -3.11 -29.94 25.24
CA GLY A 925 -3.98 -29.29 24.25
C GLY A 925 -4.03 -29.96 22.87
N GLY A 926 -3.51 -31.18 22.75
CA GLY A 926 -3.58 -31.99 21.54
C GLY A 926 -3.71 -33.50 21.77
N TYR A 927 -3.74 -34.27 20.68
CA TYR A 927 -3.71 -35.73 20.72
C TYR A 927 -2.35 -36.21 20.20
N LYS A 928 -1.63 -36.99 21.02
CA LYS A 928 -0.33 -37.60 20.65
C LYS A 928 -0.56 -39.05 20.26
N ILE A 929 -0.25 -39.37 19.00
CA ILE A 929 -0.58 -40.64 18.36
C ILE A 929 0.70 -41.38 17.97
N TYR A 930 0.85 -42.64 18.40
CA TYR A 930 1.99 -43.49 18.07
C TYR A 930 1.62 -44.62 17.11
N VAL A 931 2.35 -44.74 16.00
CA VAL A 931 2.34 -45.92 15.10
C VAL A 931 3.64 -46.69 15.35
N SER A 932 3.60 -48.00 15.62
CA SER A 932 4.79 -48.71 16.11
C SER A 932 4.82 -50.20 15.77
N SER A 933 5.99 -50.74 15.41
CA SER A 933 6.16 -52.21 15.32
C SER A 933 5.97 -52.87 16.70
N ARG A 934 6.46 -52.20 17.75
CA ARG A 934 6.19 -52.43 19.17
C ARG A 934 6.51 -51.14 19.94
N LYS A 935 5.67 -50.73 20.90
CA LYS A 935 6.00 -49.60 21.79
C LYS A 935 7.09 -50.01 22.78
N ASN A 936 8.24 -49.35 22.71
CA ASN A 936 9.35 -49.51 23.64
C ASN A 936 8.95 -49.03 25.03
N GLY A 937 9.31 -49.80 26.06
CA GLY A 937 8.91 -49.58 27.46
C GLY A 937 7.57 -50.23 27.84
N ASN A 938 6.75 -50.65 26.87
CA ASN A 938 5.50 -51.37 27.11
C ASN A 938 5.75 -52.91 27.08
N PRO A 939 5.19 -53.71 28.02
CA PRO A 939 5.26 -55.18 27.96
C PRO A 939 4.64 -55.83 26.71
N ASP A 940 3.75 -55.16 25.98
CA ASP A 940 2.99 -55.65 24.81
C ASP A 940 3.79 -56.46 23.77
N VAL A 941 3.13 -57.41 23.07
CA VAL A 941 3.75 -58.42 22.19
C VAL A 941 3.74 -57.99 20.73
N GLY A 942 4.89 -57.52 20.22
CA GLY A 942 5.01 -56.92 18.89
C GLY A 942 6.30 -57.26 18.15
N ALA A 943 6.50 -56.61 17.01
CA ALA A 943 7.67 -56.79 16.15
C ALA A 943 8.89 -56.03 16.68
N ILE A 944 9.98 -56.76 16.93
CA ILE A 944 11.26 -56.30 17.47
C ILE A 944 12.43 -56.70 16.56
N THR A 945 13.64 -56.24 16.88
CA THR A 945 14.89 -56.64 16.21
C THR A 945 15.76 -57.53 17.10
N ASP A 946 16.49 -58.46 16.48
CA ASP A 946 17.58 -59.24 17.09
C ASP A 946 18.98 -58.64 16.83
N GLY A 947 19.05 -57.51 16.11
CA GLY A 947 20.29 -56.91 15.60
C GLY A 947 20.72 -57.37 14.21
N ILE A 948 19.97 -58.28 13.57
CA ILE A 948 20.18 -58.75 12.19
C ILE A 948 18.98 -58.39 11.33
N ILE A 949 17.77 -58.73 11.78
CA ILE A 949 16.51 -58.37 11.15
C ILE A 949 15.99 -57.08 11.80
N PRO A 950 15.86 -55.95 11.07
CA PRO A 950 15.38 -54.70 11.64
C PRO A 950 13.90 -54.78 12.00
N ALA A 951 13.51 -54.11 13.08
CA ALA A 951 12.13 -53.74 13.33
C ALA A 951 11.84 -52.43 12.59
N TRP A 952 10.70 -52.31 11.91
CA TRP A 952 10.38 -51.14 11.11
C TRP A 952 8.88 -50.87 11.01
N VAL A 953 8.54 -49.61 10.74
CA VAL A 953 7.17 -49.11 10.58
C VAL A 953 7.15 -48.01 9.50
N GLU A 954 6.11 -48.02 8.67
CA GLU A 954 5.89 -47.05 7.59
C GLU A 954 4.46 -46.49 7.65
N VAL A 955 4.31 -45.18 7.47
CA VAL A 955 3.02 -44.48 7.45
C VAL A 955 2.91 -43.66 6.17
N ARG A 956 1.80 -43.84 5.45
CA ARG A 956 1.47 -43.13 4.20
C ARG A 956 0.57 -41.94 4.43
N ASP A 957 -0.45 -42.13 5.26
CA ASP A 957 -1.53 -41.17 5.51
C ASP A 957 -1.92 -41.27 6.99
N ILE A 958 -2.16 -40.12 7.62
CA ILE A 958 -2.70 -40.03 8.97
C ILE A 958 -3.45 -38.70 9.16
N ALA A 959 -4.72 -38.79 9.52
CA ALA A 959 -5.62 -37.65 9.61
C ALA A 959 -6.49 -37.73 10.87
N LEU A 960 -6.57 -36.62 11.61
CA LEU A 960 -7.47 -36.44 12.73
C LEU A 960 -8.60 -35.48 12.34
N THR A 961 -9.84 -35.97 12.32
CA THR A 961 -11.05 -35.16 12.17
C THR A 961 -11.65 -34.89 13.53
N VAL A 962 -12.06 -33.65 13.79
CA VAL A 962 -12.71 -33.21 15.04
C VAL A 962 -14.06 -32.61 14.65
N GLU A 963 -15.14 -33.15 15.20
CA GLU A 963 -16.51 -32.65 15.00
C GLU A 963 -16.93 -31.85 16.24
N LEU A 964 -17.46 -30.64 16.03
CA LEU A 964 -17.94 -29.75 17.09
C LEU A 964 -19.45 -29.56 17.02
N GLU A 965 -20.09 -29.36 18.17
CA GLU A 965 -21.52 -29.08 18.31
C GLU A 965 -21.72 -27.63 18.75
N ILE A 966 -21.91 -26.74 17.77
CA ILE A 966 -22.07 -25.30 17.98
C ILE A 966 -23.54 -24.96 17.82
N ASN A 967 -24.22 -24.62 18.92
CA ASN A 967 -25.64 -24.28 18.90
C ASN A 967 -25.87 -22.97 18.12
N GLY A 968 -26.95 -22.91 17.32
CA GLY A 968 -27.19 -21.81 16.35
C GLY A 968 -27.24 -20.40 16.94
N LYS A 969 -27.48 -20.24 18.24
CA LYS A 969 -27.32 -18.96 18.96
C LYS A 969 -25.89 -18.43 18.85
N THR A 970 -24.90 -19.30 19.06
CA THR A 970 -23.48 -18.95 18.97
C THR A 970 -23.09 -18.57 17.55
N VAL A 971 -23.67 -19.19 16.51
CA VAL A 971 -23.40 -18.82 15.11
C VAL A 971 -23.94 -17.42 14.78
N VAL A 972 -25.09 -17.02 15.33
CA VAL A 972 -25.60 -15.63 15.21
C VAL A 972 -24.71 -14.65 15.99
N GLU A 973 -24.27 -15.04 17.19
CA GLU A 973 -23.32 -14.26 18.00
C GLU A 973 -21.93 -14.17 17.35
N GLU A 974 -21.49 -15.18 16.59
CA GLU A 974 -20.24 -15.19 15.80
C GLU A 974 -20.36 -14.32 14.55
N ILE A 975 -21.46 -14.38 13.81
CA ILE A 975 -21.68 -13.47 12.66
C ILE A 975 -21.74 -12.01 13.15
N ALA A 976 -22.36 -11.77 14.30
CA ALA A 976 -22.35 -10.45 14.94
C ALA A 976 -20.96 -10.04 15.44
N ALA A 977 -20.20 -10.96 16.06
CA ALA A 977 -18.86 -10.69 16.60
C ALA A 977 -17.80 -10.50 15.50
N GLU A 978 -17.89 -11.22 14.39
CA GLU A 978 -16.97 -11.09 13.25
C GLU A 978 -17.27 -9.81 12.45
N ALA A 979 -18.57 -9.46 12.29
CA ALA A 979 -18.96 -8.14 11.83
C ALA A 979 -18.48 -7.03 12.79
N ALA A 980 -18.40 -7.32 14.09
CA ALA A 980 -17.85 -6.44 15.13
C ALA A 980 -16.31 -6.52 15.29
N LYS A 981 -15.59 -7.30 14.46
CA LYS A 981 -14.12 -7.39 14.43
C LYS A 981 -13.50 -6.86 13.12
N SER A 982 -14.31 -6.62 12.10
CA SER A 982 -13.93 -5.84 10.91
C SER A 982 -13.65 -4.36 11.26
N PRO A 983 -12.84 -3.60 10.50
CA PRO A 983 -12.77 -2.13 10.61
C PRO A 983 -14.13 -1.42 10.41
N ILE A 984 -15.13 -2.13 9.87
CA ILE A 984 -16.52 -1.68 9.77
C ILE A 984 -17.20 -1.62 11.16
N ALA A 985 -16.67 -2.28 12.20
CA ALA A 985 -17.22 -2.30 13.55
C ALA A 985 -17.09 -0.94 14.27
N ASP A 986 -15.87 -0.40 14.31
CA ASP A 986 -15.60 0.93 14.84
C ASP A 986 -16.46 1.97 14.08
N PHE A 987 -16.53 1.83 12.76
CA PHE A 987 -17.33 2.65 11.85
C PHE A 987 -18.84 2.54 12.10
N ALA A 988 -19.34 1.37 12.53
CA ALA A 988 -20.76 1.15 12.80
C ALA A 988 -21.23 1.75 14.13
N GLY A 989 -20.40 1.71 15.18
CA GLY A 989 -20.73 2.22 16.52
C GLY A 989 -20.40 3.70 16.74
N SER A 990 -19.20 4.13 16.35
CA SER A 990 -18.74 5.52 16.56
C SER A 990 -19.40 6.50 15.58
N GLY A 991 -19.50 6.08 14.32
CA GLY A 991 -20.05 6.84 13.19
C GLY A 991 -19.12 7.91 12.63
N ILE A 992 -19.33 8.24 11.35
CA ILE A 992 -18.52 9.24 10.63
C ILE A 992 -18.92 10.63 11.10
N THR A 993 -18.03 11.30 11.84
CA THR A 993 -18.17 12.73 12.12
C THR A 993 -17.66 13.56 10.94
N GLN A 994 -18.50 14.42 10.38
CA GLN A 994 -18.17 15.28 9.23
C GLN A 994 -18.72 16.69 9.44
N THR A 995 -17.89 17.72 9.26
CA THR A 995 -18.31 19.12 9.28
C THR A 995 -18.45 19.65 7.86
N ASN A 996 -19.49 20.44 7.61
CA ASN A 996 -19.80 21.05 6.32
C ASN A 996 -20.01 22.55 6.48
N THR A 997 -19.27 23.34 5.69
CA THR A 997 -19.39 24.80 5.66
C THR A 997 -20.35 25.25 4.56
N LEU A 998 -21.23 26.19 4.89
CA LEU A 998 -22.11 26.95 4.02
C LEU A 998 -21.67 28.41 4.05
N ASP A 999 -21.62 29.03 2.90
CA ASP A 999 -21.18 30.42 2.69
C ASP A 999 -21.82 30.98 1.41
N PHE A 1000 -21.69 32.28 1.13
CA PHE A 1000 -22.28 32.92 -0.05
C PHE A 1000 -21.38 33.01 -1.29
N GLN A 1001 -20.17 32.44 -1.28
CA GLN A 1001 -19.28 32.37 -2.44
C GLN A 1001 -19.97 31.65 -3.61
N GLY A 1002 -20.19 32.37 -4.71
CA GLY A 1002 -20.89 31.85 -5.90
C GLY A 1002 -22.42 31.75 -5.77
N LYS A 1003 -23.06 32.30 -4.72
CA LYS A 1003 -24.53 32.41 -4.66
C LYS A 1003 -25.05 33.27 -5.81
N VAL A 1004 -26.09 32.81 -6.48
CA VAL A 1004 -26.86 33.59 -7.45
C VAL A 1004 -28.19 34.04 -6.82
N SER A 1005 -28.44 35.35 -6.77
CA SER A 1005 -29.69 35.97 -6.28
C SER A 1005 -30.92 35.38 -6.98
N GLY A 1006 -31.97 35.05 -6.24
CA GLY A 1006 -33.19 34.44 -6.80
C GLY A 1006 -33.05 32.98 -7.23
N SER A 1007 -31.83 32.41 -7.20
CA SER A 1007 -31.61 31.00 -7.46
C SER A 1007 -31.72 30.19 -6.17
N HIS A 1008 -32.57 29.17 -6.20
CA HIS A 1008 -32.59 28.08 -5.22
C HIS A 1008 -31.73 26.89 -5.67
N VAL A 1009 -31.33 26.85 -6.94
CA VAL A 1009 -30.50 25.77 -7.53
C VAL A 1009 -29.01 26.02 -7.28
N VAL A 1010 -28.54 27.27 -7.33
CA VAL A 1010 -27.12 27.61 -7.07
C VAL A 1010 -27.00 28.19 -5.66
N LYS A 1011 -26.55 27.33 -4.71
CA LYS A 1011 -26.53 27.53 -3.24
C LYS A 1011 -27.91 27.91 -2.64
N PRO A 1012 -28.59 27.01 -1.90
CA PRO A 1012 -29.99 27.19 -1.48
C PRO A 1012 -30.19 28.13 -0.27
N HIS A 1013 -29.12 28.80 0.18
CA HIS A 1013 -29.12 29.73 1.32
C HIS A 1013 -29.71 31.09 0.90
N TRP A 1014 -30.13 31.93 1.85
CA TRP A 1014 -30.89 33.14 1.53
C TRP A 1014 -30.61 34.27 2.51
N ILE A 1015 -30.47 35.50 2.03
CA ILE A 1015 -30.46 36.70 2.88
C ILE A 1015 -31.61 37.62 2.49
N GLY A 1016 -32.32 38.12 3.50
CA GLY A 1016 -33.27 39.22 3.38
C GLY A 1016 -32.97 40.32 4.39
N VAL A 1017 -33.26 41.56 4.04
CA VAL A 1017 -33.07 42.73 4.92
C VAL A 1017 -34.38 43.49 5.02
N GLN A 1018 -34.76 43.88 6.23
CA GLN A 1018 -35.91 44.75 6.47
C GLN A 1018 -35.64 45.72 7.63
N TYR A 1019 -36.44 46.77 7.73
CA TYR A 1019 -36.44 47.68 8.86
C TYR A 1019 -37.51 47.25 9.86
N ALA A 1020 -37.17 47.19 11.13
CA ALA A 1020 -38.07 46.74 12.17
C ALA A 1020 -37.88 47.55 13.45
N ASN A 1021 -38.94 47.60 14.26
CA ASN A 1021 -38.86 48.24 15.58
C ASN A 1021 -38.55 47.22 16.69
N ASP A 1022 -38.83 45.93 16.46
CA ASP A 1022 -38.50 44.81 17.35
C ASP A 1022 -38.12 43.56 16.51
N LEU A 1023 -37.60 42.50 17.13
CA LEU A 1023 -37.09 41.33 16.40
C LEU A 1023 -38.20 40.58 15.68
N GLN A 1024 -38.17 40.60 14.34
CA GLN A 1024 -39.18 39.97 13.49
C GLN A 1024 -38.90 38.49 13.28
N VAL A 1025 -39.94 37.66 13.35
CA VAL A 1025 -39.86 36.22 13.07
C VAL A 1025 -39.49 35.96 11.59
N PRO A 1026 -38.83 34.83 11.26
CA PRO A 1026 -38.30 34.58 9.90
C PRO A 1026 -39.32 34.75 8.76
N SER A 1027 -40.59 34.36 8.96
CA SER A 1027 -41.66 34.42 7.96
C SER A 1027 -42.10 35.84 7.55
N LEU A 1028 -41.64 36.88 8.24
CA LEU A 1028 -41.93 38.28 7.89
C LEU A 1028 -40.90 38.85 6.89
N PHE A 1029 -39.72 38.23 6.75
CA PHE A 1029 -38.72 38.61 5.76
C PHE A 1029 -39.12 38.09 4.37
N LYS A 1030 -39.59 38.98 3.48
CA LYS A 1030 -40.19 38.60 2.18
C LYS A 1030 -39.33 38.86 0.94
N THR A 1031 -38.24 39.61 1.06
CA THR A 1031 -37.46 40.09 -0.09
C THR A 1031 -36.01 39.63 0.01
N GLU A 1032 -35.53 38.90 -1.00
CA GLU A 1032 -34.12 38.51 -1.11
C GLU A 1032 -33.24 39.72 -1.44
N VAL A 1033 -32.01 39.73 -0.95
CA VAL A 1033 -31.03 40.75 -1.34
C VAL A 1033 -30.53 40.57 -2.77
N VAL A 1034 -30.33 41.68 -3.48
CA VAL A 1034 -29.78 41.69 -4.85
C VAL A 1034 -28.35 41.16 -4.92
N GLN A 1035 -27.92 40.68 -6.10
CA GLN A 1035 -26.62 40.02 -6.32
C GLN A 1035 -25.41 40.77 -5.74
N SER A 1036 -25.33 42.10 -5.85
CA SER A 1036 -24.20 42.87 -5.30
C SER A 1036 -24.08 42.73 -3.79
N ARG A 1037 -25.19 42.57 -3.06
CA ARG A 1037 -25.20 42.32 -1.61
C ARG A 1037 -24.78 40.89 -1.25
N TYR A 1038 -24.92 39.92 -2.16
CA TYR A 1038 -24.34 38.58 -1.98
C TYR A 1038 -22.84 38.56 -2.26
N ASN A 1039 -22.38 39.29 -3.28
CA ASN A 1039 -20.96 39.47 -3.55
C ASN A 1039 -20.25 40.08 -2.33
N ALA A 1040 -20.85 41.12 -1.74
CA ALA A 1040 -20.41 41.80 -0.52
C ALA A 1040 -20.62 41.04 0.81
N VAL A 1041 -20.93 39.73 0.75
CA VAL A 1041 -20.83 38.78 1.90
C VAL A 1041 -20.16 37.46 1.52
N SER A 1042 -19.50 37.40 0.36
CA SER A 1042 -19.05 36.13 -0.26
C SER A 1042 -17.68 35.64 0.22
N LYS A 1043 -16.90 36.53 0.85
CA LYS A 1043 -15.51 36.36 1.30
C LYS A 1043 -15.18 37.56 2.20
N LEU A 1044 -14.17 37.46 3.05
CA LEU A 1044 -13.70 38.59 3.87
C LEU A 1044 -12.80 39.52 3.02
N ASP A 1045 -13.29 40.68 2.60
CA ASP A 1045 -12.47 41.69 1.87
C ASP A 1045 -12.77 43.18 2.16
N ASN A 1046 -13.70 43.47 3.08
CA ASN A 1046 -14.20 44.80 3.45
C ASN A 1046 -15.14 45.49 2.43
N ASP A 1047 -15.55 44.83 1.34
CA ASP A 1047 -16.87 45.12 0.77
C ASP A 1047 -17.94 44.73 1.82
N THR A 1048 -19.08 45.41 1.86
CA THR A 1048 -20.10 45.12 2.88
C THR A 1048 -21.54 45.23 2.41
N LEU A 1049 -22.32 44.20 2.71
CA LEU A 1049 -23.77 44.32 2.81
C LEU A 1049 -24.09 45.30 3.93
N SER A 1050 -24.44 46.52 3.52
CA SER A 1050 -24.75 47.64 4.40
C SER A 1050 -26.25 47.98 4.39
N SER A 1051 -26.80 48.36 5.53
CA SER A 1051 -28.18 48.84 5.67
C SER A 1051 -28.30 49.79 6.85
N TYR A 1052 -29.19 50.79 6.75
CA TYR A 1052 -29.31 51.90 7.70
C TYR A 1052 -30.77 52.32 7.86
N SER A 1053 -31.23 52.58 9.10
CA SER A 1053 -32.56 53.18 9.32
C SER A 1053 -32.60 54.64 8.87
N SER A 1054 -33.78 55.11 8.50
CA SER A 1054 -33.99 56.49 8.05
C SER A 1054 -33.74 57.48 9.19
N ALA A 1055 -32.88 58.46 8.96
CA ALA A 1055 -32.66 59.56 9.90
C ALA A 1055 -33.98 60.25 10.28
N GLY A 1056 -34.18 60.55 11.57
CA GLY A 1056 -35.45 61.05 12.10
C GLY A 1056 -36.44 59.98 12.57
N THR A 1057 -36.23 58.70 12.27
CA THR A 1057 -37.12 57.62 12.73
C THR A 1057 -36.59 56.99 14.02
N ALA A 1058 -37.32 57.18 15.12
CA ALA A 1058 -37.00 56.57 16.42
C ALA A 1058 -37.37 55.08 16.48
N ASP A 1059 -36.70 54.35 17.37
CA ASP A 1059 -36.97 52.96 17.75
C ASP A 1059 -36.88 51.91 16.63
N GLN A 1060 -36.34 52.28 15.47
CA GLN A 1060 -36.18 51.40 14.31
C GLN A 1060 -34.73 50.91 14.17
N PHE A 1061 -34.51 49.75 13.58
CA PHE A 1061 -33.20 49.29 13.15
C PHE A 1061 -33.30 48.48 11.84
N PRO A 1062 -32.26 48.50 10.99
CA PRO A 1062 -32.13 47.51 9.93
C PRO A 1062 -31.83 46.15 10.55
N ALA A 1063 -32.43 45.08 10.05
CA ALA A 1063 -32.12 43.72 10.45
C ALA A 1063 -31.91 42.85 9.20
N ALA A 1064 -30.85 42.03 9.21
CA ALA A 1064 -30.55 41.07 8.16
C ALA A 1064 -30.84 39.65 8.68
N LEU A 1065 -31.76 38.94 8.03
CA LEU A 1065 -31.99 37.53 8.28
C LEU A 1065 -31.18 36.71 7.28
N ILE A 1066 -30.29 35.86 7.80
CA ILE A 1066 -29.49 34.90 7.07
C ILE A 1066 -30.09 33.52 7.31
N ARG A 1067 -30.66 32.90 6.26
CA ARG A 1067 -31.27 31.57 6.30
C ARG A 1067 -30.39 30.56 5.57
N TRP A 1068 -29.96 29.52 6.28
CA TRP A 1068 -29.11 28.47 5.78
C TRP A 1068 -29.93 27.19 5.56
N ASN A 1069 -30.34 26.90 4.32
CA ASN A 1069 -31.00 25.62 4.03
C ASN A 1069 -29.96 24.49 4.15
N ILE A 1070 -30.01 23.74 5.25
CA ILE A 1070 -29.08 22.64 5.51
C ILE A 1070 -29.58 21.31 4.92
N ILE A 1071 -30.91 21.14 4.74
CA ILE A 1071 -31.49 19.92 4.18
C ILE A 1071 -31.12 19.79 2.71
N GLU A 1072 -31.29 20.86 1.93
CA GLU A 1072 -30.99 20.89 0.50
C GLU A 1072 -29.48 20.94 0.23
N ASP A 1073 -28.67 21.51 1.14
CA ASP A 1073 -27.21 21.41 1.08
C ASP A 1073 -26.73 19.98 1.37
N PHE A 1074 -27.17 19.37 2.48
CA PHE A 1074 -26.88 17.99 2.83
C PHE A 1074 -27.29 17.02 1.72
N LYS A 1075 -28.51 17.17 1.17
CA LYS A 1075 -29.05 16.35 0.08
C LYS A 1075 -28.20 16.41 -1.19
N ARG A 1076 -27.54 17.53 -1.47
CA ARG A 1076 -26.64 17.67 -2.63
C ARG A 1076 -25.25 17.10 -2.39
N ARG A 1077 -24.78 17.08 -1.14
CA ARG A 1077 -23.51 16.44 -0.75
C ARG A 1077 -23.64 14.93 -0.58
N TYR A 1078 -24.82 14.44 -0.17
CA TYR A 1078 -25.06 13.06 0.25
C TYR A 1078 -26.35 12.51 -0.37
N THR A 1079 -26.40 12.46 -1.70
CA THR A 1079 -27.60 12.28 -2.54
C THR A 1079 -28.52 11.11 -2.16
N SER A 1080 -27.98 10.01 -1.63
CA SER A 1080 -28.71 8.80 -1.26
C SER A 1080 -28.87 8.57 0.26
N VAL A 1081 -28.36 9.45 1.12
CA VAL A 1081 -28.37 9.19 2.58
C VAL A 1081 -29.78 9.29 3.16
N PHE A 1082 -30.57 10.30 2.79
CA PHE A 1082 -31.97 10.35 3.22
C PHE A 1082 -32.77 9.13 2.74
N GLU A 1083 -32.54 8.66 1.51
CA GLU A 1083 -33.17 7.45 0.97
C GLU A 1083 -32.76 6.19 1.73
N ALA A 1084 -31.50 6.10 2.17
CA ALA A 1084 -30.99 4.98 2.97
C ALA A 1084 -31.66 4.89 4.36
N TYR A 1085 -32.02 6.04 4.95
CA TYR A 1085 -32.86 6.15 6.16
C TYR A 1085 -34.37 6.02 5.86
N GLY A 1086 -34.78 5.93 4.58
CA GLY A 1086 -36.18 5.86 4.16
C GLY A 1086 -36.93 7.19 4.12
N ALA A 1087 -36.26 8.32 4.29
CA ALA A 1087 -36.84 9.66 4.35
C ALA A 1087 -37.06 10.28 2.96
N VAL A 1088 -38.32 10.34 2.52
CA VAL A 1088 -38.71 10.76 1.16
C VAL A 1088 -39.29 12.18 1.08
N ASP A 1089 -39.99 12.60 2.13
CA ASP A 1089 -40.60 13.93 2.27
C ASP A 1089 -39.75 14.86 3.15
N LEU A 1090 -40.04 16.17 3.13
CA LEU A 1090 -39.27 17.16 3.88
C LEU A 1090 -39.33 16.97 5.40
N ALA A 1091 -40.45 16.50 5.97
CA ALA A 1091 -40.57 16.31 7.41
C ALA A 1091 -39.77 15.09 7.88
N SER A 1092 -39.79 13.98 7.13
CA SER A 1092 -38.91 12.84 7.42
C SER A 1092 -37.43 13.18 7.21
N GLN A 1093 -37.09 14.01 6.23
CA GLN A 1093 -35.72 14.49 5.99
C GLN A 1093 -35.23 15.39 7.13
N ILE A 1094 -36.07 16.30 7.64
CA ILE A 1094 -35.77 17.09 8.84
C ILE A 1094 -35.63 16.20 10.09
N ALA A 1095 -36.47 15.16 10.24
CA ALA A 1095 -36.35 14.22 11.36
C ALA A 1095 -35.03 13.43 11.32
N VAL A 1096 -34.60 12.95 10.14
CA VAL A 1096 -33.28 12.33 9.96
C VAL A 1096 -32.16 13.33 10.25
N MET A 1097 -32.25 14.56 9.73
CA MET A 1097 -31.25 15.60 9.98
C MET A 1097 -31.11 15.92 11.48
N LYS A 1098 -32.24 16.00 12.21
CA LYS A 1098 -32.28 16.19 13.67
C LYS A 1098 -31.75 14.96 14.44
N LYS A 1099 -31.78 13.75 13.87
CA LYS A 1099 -31.14 12.57 14.45
C LYS A 1099 -29.60 12.58 14.28
N ILE A 1100 -29.11 12.97 13.10
CA ILE A 1100 -27.68 12.86 12.74
C ILE A 1100 -26.84 14.12 13.04
N ILE A 1101 -27.45 15.30 13.23
CA ILE A 1101 -26.69 16.51 13.56
C ILE A 1101 -26.07 16.40 14.95
N ALA A 1102 -24.76 16.63 15.04
CA ALA A 1102 -23.96 16.60 16.27
C ALA A 1102 -23.72 18.01 16.85
N GLY A 1103 -23.90 19.05 16.03
CA GLY A 1103 -23.78 20.46 16.42
C GLY A 1103 -23.72 21.37 15.19
N CYS A 1104 -23.70 22.68 15.41
CA CYS A 1104 -23.37 23.65 14.37
C CYS A 1104 -22.73 24.91 14.96
N LYS A 1105 -22.20 25.80 14.12
CA LYS A 1105 -21.56 27.04 14.52
C LYS A 1105 -21.81 28.08 13.44
N TYR A 1106 -22.39 29.23 13.79
CA TYR A 1106 -22.48 30.34 12.85
C TYR A 1106 -21.40 31.37 13.13
N SER A 1107 -20.94 32.04 12.07
CA SER A 1107 -19.90 33.06 12.12
C SER A 1107 -20.27 34.22 11.20
N VAL A 1108 -20.23 35.45 11.72
CA VAL A 1108 -20.58 36.67 10.99
C VAL A 1108 -19.50 37.72 11.24
N TRP A 1109 -18.81 38.15 10.18
CA TRP A 1109 -17.85 39.24 10.22
C TRP A 1109 -18.59 40.54 9.89
N GLY A 1110 -18.64 41.45 10.86
CA GLY A 1110 -19.40 42.68 10.70
C GLY A 1110 -19.22 43.69 11.81
N ARG A 1111 -19.87 44.84 11.65
CA ARG A 1111 -19.97 45.91 12.65
C ARG A 1111 -21.34 46.59 12.57
N GLY A 1112 -21.70 47.30 13.63
CA GLY A 1112 -22.97 48.02 13.72
C GLY A 1112 -22.74 49.38 14.35
N VAL A 1113 -23.40 50.41 13.81
CA VAL A 1113 -23.33 51.78 14.31
C VAL A 1113 -24.69 52.11 14.93
N THR A 1114 -24.69 52.63 16.16
CA THR A 1114 -25.89 52.87 16.95
C THR A 1114 -25.83 54.25 17.62
N PRO A 1115 -26.95 54.77 18.14
CA PRO A 1115 -26.95 56.01 18.92
C PRO A 1115 -26.06 55.99 20.18
N ALA A 1116 -25.70 54.80 20.67
CA ALA A 1116 -24.89 54.58 21.87
C ALA A 1116 -23.42 54.23 21.57
N GLY A 1117 -23.00 54.24 20.29
CA GLY A 1117 -21.64 53.90 19.86
C GLY A 1117 -21.63 52.87 18.74
N ASN A 1118 -20.85 51.80 18.89
CA ASN A 1118 -20.85 50.69 17.94
C ASN A 1118 -21.38 49.43 18.63
N LYS A 1119 -22.34 48.75 17.99
CA LYS A 1119 -22.87 47.46 18.43
C LYS A 1119 -23.60 46.74 17.30
N LEU A 1120 -23.15 45.53 16.98
CA LEU A 1120 -23.86 44.56 16.12
C LEU A 1120 -24.14 43.31 16.93
N ASN A 1121 -25.40 42.91 17.05
CA ASN A 1121 -25.84 41.70 17.75
C ASN A 1121 -26.17 40.59 16.74
N THR A 1122 -26.05 39.33 17.17
CA THR A 1122 -26.61 38.16 16.49
C THR A 1122 -27.61 37.44 17.40
N ALA A 1123 -28.61 36.80 16.80
CA ALA A 1123 -29.53 35.88 17.49
C ALA A 1123 -29.95 34.74 16.55
N TYR A 1124 -30.07 33.53 17.08
CA TYR A 1124 -30.51 32.35 16.31
C TYR A 1124 -31.96 31.99 16.65
N TRP A 1125 -32.72 31.52 15.65
CA TRP A 1125 -34.11 31.09 15.81
C TRP A 1125 -34.18 29.71 16.49
N LEU A 1126 -35.23 29.44 17.25
CA LEU A 1126 -35.45 28.22 18.01
C LEU A 1126 -36.92 27.79 18.00
N ASP A 1127 -37.14 26.47 17.87
CA ASP A 1127 -38.42 25.78 18.07
C ASP A 1127 -39.61 26.40 17.33
N ASP A 1128 -39.34 26.97 16.16
CA ASP A 1128 -40.28 27.75 15.32
C ASP A 1128 -41.09 28.83 16.05
N THR A 1129 -40.57 29.35 17.17
CA THR A 1129 -41.32 30.22 18.09
C THR A 1129 -40.54 31.43 18.61
N VAL A 1130 -39.21 31.34 18.81
CA VAL A 1130 -38.47 32.38 19.53
C VAL A 1130 -37.01 32.54 19.07
N TYR A 1131 -36.42 33.72 19.28
CA TYR A 1131 -34.98 33.93 19.12
C TYR A 1131 -34.20 33.67 20.41
N SER A 1132 -32.92 33.36 20.28
CA SER A 1132 -31.99 33.12 21.37
C SER A 1132 -31.94 34.27 22.40
N THR A 1133 -31.87 33.89 23.67
CA THR A 1133 -31.67 34.83 24.80
C THR A 1133 -30.22 35.27 24.91
N GLN A 1134 -29.27 34.36 24.67
CA GLN A 1134 -27.87 34.72 24.44
C GLN A 1134 -27.71 35.36 23.07
N LYS A 1135 -27.01 36.51 23.06
CA LYS A 1135 -26.88 37.41 21.91
C LYS A 1135 -25.43 37.88 21.80
N PRO A 1136 -24.57 37.13 21.10
CA PRO A 1136 -23.21 37.53 20.81
C PRO A 1136 -23.18 38.87 20.08
N PHE A 1137 -22.18 39.71 20.34
CA PHE A 1137 -22.08 41.03 19.73
C PHE A 1137 -20.64 41.51 19.50
N ASN A 1138 -20.44 42.29 18.44
CA ASN A 1138 -19.25 43.14 18.26
C ASN A 1138 -19.60 44.56 18.69
N ALA A 1139 -18.79 45.15 19.59
CA ALA A 1139 -18.96 46.53 20.09
C ALA A 1139 -17.90 47.52 19.56
N THR A 1140 -17.11 47.12 18.56
CA THR A 1140 -16.07 47.98 17.94
C THR A 1140 -16.56 48.60 16.63
N ASN A 1141 -15.87 49.66 16.18
CA ASN A 1141 -16.05 50.28 14.87
C ASN A 1141 -15.36 49.52 13.72
N GLU A 1142 -14.74 48.37 14.02
CA GLU A 1142 -14.03 47.51 13.06
C GLU A 1142 -14.91 46.33 12.65
N ILE A 1143 -14.73 45.81 11.44
CA ILE A 1143 -15.26 44.48 11.08
C ILE A 1143 -14.57 43.44 11.95
N ARG A 1144 -15.35 42.71 12.76
CA ARG A 1144 -14.84 41.60 13.59
C ARG A 1144 -15.78 40.41 13.53
N GLU A 1145 -15.21 39.24 13.79
CA GLU A 1145 -15.93 37.97 13.87
C GLU A 1145 -16.86 37.93 15.09
N ILE A 1146 -18.14 37.64 14.83
CA ILE A 1146 -19.12 37.23 15.84
C ILE A 1146 -19.44 35.76 15.57
N THR A 1147 -18.89 34.88 16.41
CA THR A 1147 -19.02 33.42 16.27
C THR A 1147 -19.68 32.81 17.49
N TYR A 1148 -20.56 31.84 17.28
CA TYR A 1148 -21.26 31.13 18.35
C TYR A 1148 -21.43 29.64 18.05
N PRO A 1149 -20.89 28.74 18.90
CA PRO A 1149 -21.14 27.31 18.80
C PRO A 1149 -22.51 26.94 19.38
N LEU A 1150 -23.19 26.02 18.70
CA LEU A 1150 -24.43 25.39 19.09
C LEU A 1150 -24.16 23.90 19.28
N ASP A 1151 -24.36 23.41 20.50
CA ASP A 1151 -24.33 21.99 20.82
C ASP A 1151 -25.43 21.21 20.06
N GLN A 1152 -25.39 19.88 20.12
CA GLN A 1152 -26.41 19.02 19.50
C GLN A 1152 -27.84 19.45 19.86
N ALA A 1153 -28.09 19.76 21.14
CA ALA A 1153 -29.41 20.11 21.63
C ALA A 1153 -29.95 21.41 20.99
N ASN A 1154 -29.14 22.46 20.90
CA ASN A 1154 -29.57 23.72 20.28
C ASN A 1154 -29.48 23.69 18.74
N ALA A 1155 -28.57 22.89 18.17
CA ALA A 1155 -28.51 22.63 16.74
C ALA A 1155 -29.78 21.94 16.22
N ILE A 1156 -30.31 20.95 16.95
CA ILE A 1156 -31.60 20.29 16.64
C ILE A 1156 -32.77 21.29 16.66
N ARG A 1157 -32.75 22.23 17.61
CA ARG A 1157 -33.83 23.21 17.84
C ARG A 1157 -33.85 24.40 16.89
N THR A 1158 -32.70 24.73 16.26
CA THR A 1158 -32.61 25.87 15.34
C THR A 1158 -32.96 25.55 13.88
N ILE A 1159 -33.11 24.27 13.54
CA ILE A 1159 -33.60 23.82 12.23
C ILE A 1159 -35.12 23.99 12.19
N ASP A 1160 -35.59 24.95 11.38
CA ASP A 1160 -37.02 25.21 11.19
C ASP A 1160 -37.74 24.10 10.41
N LYS A 1161 -39.07 24.13 10.44
CA LYS A 1161 -39.97 23.25 9.68
C LYS A 1161 -39.76 23.23 8.16
N ASP A 1162 -39.00 24.17 7.61
CA ASP A 1162 -38.70 24.28 6.17
C ASP A 1162 -37.27 23.80 5.84
N GLY A 1163 -36.49 23.38 6.84
CA GLY A 1163 -35.13 22.86 6.70
C GLY A 1163 -34.00 23.89 6.79
N PHE A 1164 -34.28 25.11 7.29
CA PHE A 1164 -33.30 26.19 7.42
C PHE A 1164 -32.86 26.40 8.88
N VAL A 1165 -31.57 26.74 9.05
CA VAL A 1165 -31.05 27.39 10.26
C VAL A 1165 -31.12 28.91 10.04
N ASN A 1166 -31.74 29.65 10.96
CA ASN A 1166 -32.06 31.06 10.78
C ASN A 1166 -31.30 31.94 11.77
N ILE A 1167 -30.40 32.79 11.26
CA ILE A 1167 -29.58 33.72 12.04
C ILE A 1167 -30.00 35.16 11.73
N LEU A 1168 -30.38 35.91 12.75
CA LEU A 1168 -30.74 37.32 12.66
C LEU A 1168 -29.56 38.19 13.12
N VAL A 1169 -29.12 39.12 12.27
CA VAL A 1169 -28.01 40.04 12.51
C VAL A 1169 -28.55 41.47 12.55
N TYR A 1170 -28.35 42.18 13.65
CA TYR A 1170 -29.01 43.48 13.87
C TYR A 1170 -28.26 44.40 14.86
N PRO A 1171 -28.22 45.73 14.63
CA PRO A 1171 -27.70 46.73 15.56
C PRO A 1171 -28.79 47.17 16.56
N ASP A 1172 -28.42 47.90 17.62
CA ASP A 1172 -29.41 48.45 18.57
C ASP A 1172 -30.26 49.57 17.93
N LYS A 1173 -31.45 49.87 18.48
CA LYS A 1173 -32.45 50.79 17.90
C LYS A 1173 -31.91 52.22 17.64
N SER A 1174 -32.39 52.89 16.60
CA SER A 1174 -32.11 54.31 16.32
C SER A 1174 -32.87 55.26 17.25
N THR A 1175 -32.38 56.49 17.40
CA THR A 1175 -33.13 57.58 18.04
C THR A 1175 -33.75 58.48 16.98
N ALA A 1176 -34.59 59.45 17.41
CA ALA A 1176 -35.12 60.50 16.55
C ALA A 1176 -34.05 61.43 15.92
N VAL A 1177 -32.75 61.22 16.22
CA VAL A 1177 -31.63 62.05 15.71
C VAL A 1177 -30.54 61.20 15.05
N VAL A 1178 -30.19 60.05 15.62
CA VAL A 1178 -29.09 59.21 15.14
C VAL A 1178 -29.64 57.90 14.55
N SER A 1179 -29.38 57.68 13.26
CA SER A 1179 -29.71 56.45 12.55
C SER A 1179 -28.90 55.25 13.07
N SER A 1180 -29.45 54.05 12.90
CA SER A 1180 -28.77 52.80 13.25
C SER A 1180 -28.43 52.03 11.97
N ALA A 1181 -27.25 51.44 11.90
CA ALA A 1181 -26.73 50.80 10.69
C ALA A 1181 -26.00 49.48 10.97
N LEU A 1182 -26.10 48.53 10.03
CA LEU A 1182 -25.33 47.28 10.02
C LEU A 1182 -24.44 47.21 8.79
N TYR A 1183 -23.32 46.50 8.95
CA TYR A 1183 -22.35 46.19 7.90
C TYR A 1183 -21.90 44.73 8.11
N ILE A 1184 -22.06 43.89 7.09
CA ILE A 1184 -21.61 42.49 7.08
C ILE A 1184 -20.68 42.31 5.88
N ASP A 1185 -19.49 41.77 6.13
CA ASP A 1185 -18.38 41.55 5.17
C ASP A 1185 -18.32 40.07 4.76
N TYR A 1186 -18.52 39.17 5.72
CA TYR A 1186 -18.60 37.72 5.47
C TYR A 1186 -19.55 37.05 6.45
N ALA A 1187 -20.20 35.96 6.03
CA ALA A 1187 -21.01 35.13 6.91
C ALA A 1187 -20.99 33.66 6.44
N CYS A 1188 -20.88 32.74 7.40
CA CYS A 1188 -20.96 31.30 7.16
C CYS A 1188 -21.69 30.54 8.28
N LEU A 1189 -22.13 29.33 7.97
CA LEU A 1189 -22.59 28.33 8.93
C LEU A 1189 -21.79 27.04 8.72
N GLU A 1190 -21.25 26.50 9.79
CA GLU A 1190 -20.68 25.15 9.82
C GLU A 1190 -21.65 24.24 10.54
N TYR A 1191 -22.07 23.12 9.93
CA TYR A 1191 -22.85 22.09 10.60
C TYR A 1191 -22.05 20.78 10.65
N THR A 1192 -22.11 20.09 11.79
CA THR A 1192 -21.44 18.80 11.99
C THR A 1192 -22.48 17.70 12.10
N ILE A 1193 -22.31 16.64 11.31
CA ILE A 1193 -23.11 15.41 11.36
C ILE A 1193 -22.28 14.28 11.96
N ASN A 1194 -22.94 13.32 12.59
CA ASN A 1194 -22.41 11.99 12.86
C ASN A 1194 -23.30 10.95 12.15
N LEU A 1195 -22.76 10.26 11.15
CA LEU A 1195 -23.45 9.23 10.38
C LEU A 1195 -23.07 7.84 10.88
N LYS A 1196 -24.02 7.13 11.52
CA LYS A 1196 -23.84 5.76 12.00
C LYS A 1196 -24.44 4.75 11.03
N LEU A 1197 -23.76 3.61 10.86
CA LEU A 1197 -24.26 2.52 10.02
C LEU A 1197 -25.40 1.75 10.70
N SER A 1198 -25.37 1.64 12.03
CA SER A 1198 -26.48 1.06 12.83
C SER A 1198 -27.81 1.78 12.56
N ASP A 1199 -27.81 3.11 12.57
CA ASP A 1199 -29.01 3.92 12.34
C ASP A 1199 -29.65 3.69 10.96
N ILE A 1200 -28.86 3.33 9.95
CA ILE A 1200 -29.32 2.96 8.60
C ILE A 1200 -29.85 1.52 8.59
N ILE A 1201 -29.21 0.60 9.31
CA ILE A 1201 -29.64 -0.79 9.45
C ILE A 1201 -30.99 -0.86 10.17
N ASP A 1202 -31.14 -0.15 11.29
CA ASP A 1202 -32.39 -0.05 12.06
C ASP A 1202 -33.55 0.47 11.20
N ALA A 1203 -33.32 1.54 10.43
CA ALA A 1203 -34.31 2.11 9.51
C ALA A 1203 -34.74 1.12 8.41
N ARG A 1204 -33.80 0.32 7.89
CA ARG A 1204 -34.08 -0.72 6.89
C ARG A 1204 -34.85 -1.89 7.48
N ILE A 1205 -34.48 -2.36 8.67
CA ILE A 1205 -35.20 -3.42 9.40
C ILE A 1205 -36.63 -2.97 9.70
N ALA A 1206 -36.82 -1.76 10.24
CA ALA A 1206 -38.15 -1.22 10.53
C ALA A 1206 -39.03 -1.13 9.27
N LYS A 1207 -38.47 -0.68 8.14
CA LYS A 1207 -39.16 -0.64 6.84
C LYS A 1207 -39.53 -2.04 6.33
N GLN A 1208 -38.64 -3.03 6.50
CA GLN A 1208 -38.88 -4.41 6.07
C GLN A 1208 -39.95 -5.11 6.93
N THR A 1209 -39.94 -4.88 8.24
CA THR A 1209 -41.00 -5.34 9.16
C THR A 1209 -42.34 -4.68 8.85
N ALA A 1210 -42.37 -3.38 8.53
CA ALA A 1210 -43.59 -2.69 8.12
C ALA A 1210 -44.18 -3.27 6.81
N LEU A 1211 -43.34 -3.57 5.82
CA LEU A 1211 -43.75 -4.25 4.58
C LEU A 1211 -44.27 -5.67 4.83
N LEU A 1212 -43.63 -6.43 5.73
CA LEU A 1212 -44.09 -7.76 6.12
C LEU A 1212 -45.47 -7.71 6.80
N ASN A 1213 -45.67 -6.78 7.73
CA ASN A 1213 -46.96 -6.60 8.41
C ASN A 1213 -48.06 -6.16 7.43
N GLN A 1214 -47.74 -5.32 6.43
CA GLN A 1214 -48.67 -4.98 5.34
C GLN A 1214 -49.00 -6.18 4.45
N ALA A 1215 -48.04 -7.07 4.18
CA ALA A 1215 -48.28 -8.30 3.42
C ALA A 1215 -49.17 -9.28 4.21
N ILE A 1216 -48.93 -9.46 5.51
CA ILE A 1216 -49.76 -10.28 6.41
C ILE A 1216 -51.20 -9.75 6.43
N ALA A 1217 -51.40 -8.45 6.72
CA ALA A 1217 -52.72 -7.84 6.71
C ALA A 1217 -53.42 -7.91 5.34
N ARG A 1218 -52.67 -8.04 4.24
CA ARG A 1218 -53.22 -8.24 2.90
C ARG A 1218 -53.63 -9.68 2.63
N ILE A 1219 -52.93 -10.66 3.22
CA ILE A 1219 -53.30 -12.08 3.19
C ILE A 1219 -54.55 -12.31 4.06
N GLU A 1220 -54.60 -11.76 5.26
CA GLU A 1220 -55.78 -11.80 6.14
C GLU A 1220 -57.03 -11.21 5.47
N GLN A 1221 -56.88 -10.13 4.67
CA GLN A 1221 -57.94 -9.55 3.86
C GLN A 1221 -58.40 -10.42 2.67
N LEU A 1222 -57.56 -11.35 2.20
CA LEU A 1222 -57.89 -12.27 1.11
C LEU A 1222 -58.50 -13.58 1.66
N GLU A 1223 -58.01 -14.06 2.80
CA GLU A 1223 -58.55 -15.25 3.49
C GLU A 1223 -59.91 -14.97 4.16
N GLY A 1224 -60.18 -13.70 4.53
CA GLY A 1224 -61.48 -13.26 5.01
C GLY A 1224 -62.56 -13.06 3.94
N GLY A 1225 -62.25 -13.28 2.65
CA GLY A 1225 -63.16 -13.05 1.52
C GLY A 1225 -63.68 -14.33 0.87
N ASN A 1226 -64.88 -14.78 1.26
CA ASN A 1226 -65.69 -15.76 0.51
C ASN A 1226 -66.42 -15.10 -0.67
#